data_AF-A0A0L0NMT0-F1
#
_entry.id   AF-A0A0L0NMT0-F1
#
_cell.length_a   1.000
_cell.length_b   1.000
_cell.length_c   1.000
_cell.angle_alpha   90.00
_cell.angle_beta   90.00
_cell.angle_gamma   90.00
#
_symmetry.space_group_name_H-M   'P 1'
#
loop_
_entity.id
_entity.type
_entity.pdbx_description
1 polymer ?
#
loop_
_entity_poly.entity_id
_entity_poly.type
_entity_poly.pdbx_seq_one_letter_code
_entity_poly.pdbx_strand_id
1 'polypeptide(L)'
;MRKKALREMQSSINGVPQKKKQPRGRERYRLKQMKRLLKIASKIKQLRGAAAANTSKTIPERLKELNIQLSELQQKKLKPINNICGAVDHCCTGKICPKPLGNVKYGSRQKTFTWQPTHIWHAKRFHMLKKWGFQIPFSPNQKCFRATSRVAKQGTIIFDTSYYAELLVECPNTTSLESVLQEITKYNSPLPPWLTQGSRAYTNWIYADDRRLCPGSLLVHGTSVLVRLHPSMYEDFFRYLVTFTENLKASVTDCRYAIGSLNLMGPTALQTIGKVLHLNGAKRSTSLNWFLYCNSNDPALIPEGTTFAFYVDDPRCWKRPVSPPLAPKNNRDLLLVLSKNELFIDDDAIRGLFTSEGRTDSYKDMYSIKRIGKEFGLLDPFSQRIRSSSQIPIIITKGANQTWTAQAPWHWIQPIWSKLVQVPGIKTGGMRQEHQINFERGKATFPYDYPYLSEGYKYNDALQEAHALKREKMPPSKKQPTSMEQGLELAGGDWWFLRKWTFTYPLIEKDVIRNHPFGEFTDDRYRRILDENDALIVILAVREEWKKAKRPMKMDELPVTLYKKNDHVHKAFVEGSFKPDFSKFPSLPVVQKKFQLTGKGTIKDSARIYEIPAGNHKEPELKHLIGFITTGTFNMSEGVPTGIGLINAKFKDRKRFMIRNVGCTRFYYAKAEEIKT
;
A
#
# COMPACT_ATOMS: atom_id res chain seq x y z
N MET A 1 -22.36 -20.93 22.35
CA MET A 1 -22.99 -21.75 21.27
C MET A 1 -23.64 -23.01 21.82
N ARG A 2 -22.94 -23.84 22.61
CA ARG A 2 -23.48 -25.05 23.26
C ARG A 2 -24.80 -24.81 24.02
N LYS A 3 -24.83 -23.86 24.97
CA LYS A 3 -26.06 -23.50 25.72
C LYS A 3 -27.22 -23.07 24.81
N LYS A 4 -26.95 -22.34 23.71
CA LYS A 4 -27.98 -21.93 22.73
C LYS A 4 -28.49 -23.12 21.92
N ALA A 5 -27.61 -24.04 21.51
CA ALA A 5 -28.01 -25.27 20.84
C ALA A 5 -28.89 -26.14 21.75
N LEU A 6 -28.46 -26.37 23.00
CA LEU A 6 -29.25 -27.11 24.00
C LEU A 6 -30.62 -26.46 24.25
N ARG A 7 -30.69 -25.13 24.39
CA ARG A 7 -31.95 -24.41 24.54
C ARG A 7 -32.89 -24.61 23.34
N GLU A 8 -32.40 -24.53 22.12
CA GLU A 8 -33.23 -24.77 20.93
C GLU A 8 -33.65 -26.25 20.80
N MET A 9 -32.79 -27.16 21.25
CA MET A 9 -33.09 -28.60 21.28
C MET A 9 -34.19 -28.91 22.29
N GLN A 10 -34.15 -28.29 23.48
CA GLN A 10 -35.09 -28.45 24.60
C GLN A 10 -36.35 -27.58 24.52
N SER A 11 -36.41 -26.59 23.60
CA SER A 11 -37.51 -25.59 23.54
C SER A 11 -38.91 -26.14 23.18
N SER A 12 -39.09 -27.46 23.14
CA SER A 12 -40.39 -28.14 23.12
C SER A 12 -40.95 -28.46 24.52
N ILE A 13 -40.19 -28.24 25.59
CA ILE A 13 -40.61 -28.60 26.94
C ILE A 13 -41.05 -27.34 27.71
N ASN A 14 -42.36 -27.32 27.99
CA ASN A 14 -43.11 -26.47 28.93
C ASN A 14 -43.51 -25.06 28.46
N GLY A 15 -44.82 -24.89 28.20
CA GLY A 15 -45.59 -23.68 28.53
C GLY A 15 -44.98 -22.34 28.12
N VAL A 16 -44.41 -22.22 26.92
CA VAL A 16 -43.91 -20.93 26.45
C VAL A 16 -45.12 -20.06 26.09
N PRO A 17 -45.34 -18.89 26.75
CA PRO A 17 -46.46 -18.01 26.42
C PRO A 17 -46.43 -17.64 24.93
N GLN A 18 -47.61 -17.41 24.33
CA GLN A 18 -47.74 -17.02 22.92
C GLN A 18 -46.74 -15.89 22.60
N LYS A 19 -45.75 -16.21 21.77
CA LYS A 19 -44.67 -15.26 21.48
C LYS A 19 -45.25 -14.10 20.68
N LYS A 20 -45.11 -12.87 21.20
CA LYS A 20 -45.45 -11.62 20.48
C LYS A 20 -44.96 -11.71 19.04
N LYS A 21 -45.86 -11.45 18.07
CA LYS A 21 -45.56 -11.42 16.62
C LYS A 21 -44.28 -10.62 16.40
N GLN A 22 -43.22 -11.30 15.98
CA GLN A 22 -41.95 -10.64 15.71
C GLN A 22 -41.98 -10.06 14.30
N PRO A 23 -41.24 -8.96 14.04
CA PRO A 23 -41.01 -8.52 12.68
C PRO A 23 -40.45 -9.67 11.85
N ARG A 24 -41.00 -9.87 10.65
CA ARG A 24 -40.66 -10.98 9.75
C ARG A 24 -39.16 -11.21 9.58
N GLY A 25 -38.35 -10.15 9.47
CA GLY A 25 -36.89 -10.26 9.33
C GLY A 25 -36.22 -10.93 10.53
N ARG A 26 -36.68 -10.61 11.75
CA ARG A 26 -36.18 -11.18 13.01
C ARG A 26 -36.61 -12.63 13.16
N GLU A 27 -37.83 -12.95 12.75
CA GLU A 27 -38.33 -14.32 12.70
C GLU A 27 -37.53 -15.19 11.73
N ARG A 28 -37.34 -14.73 10.48
CA ARG A 28 -36.53 -15.41 9.48
C ARG A 28 -35.09 -15.65 9.96
N TYR A 29 -34.47 -14.67 10.63
CA TYR A 29 -33.14 -14.83 11.22
C TYR A 29 -33.14 -15.91 12.32
N ARG A 30 -34.13 -15.89 13.22
CA ARG A 30 -34.27 -16.88 14.29
C ARG A 30 -34.41 -18.29 13.72
N LEU A 31 -35.29 -18.51 12.75
CA LEU A 31 -35.48 -19.81 12.09
C LEU A 31 -34.19 -20.29 11.38
N LYS A 32 -33.47 -19.38 10.70
CA LYS A 32 -32.15 -19.69 10.12
C LYS A 32 -31.12 -20.10 11.18
N GLN A 33 -31.09 -19.42 12.32
CA GLN A 33 -30.19 -19.78 13.43
C GLN A 33 -30.57 -21.13 14.06
N MET A 34 -31.86 -21.39 14.27
CA MET A 34 -32.35 -22.67 14.77
C MET A 34 -31.94 -23.82 13.85
N LYS A 35 -32.20 -23.68 12.53
CA LYS A 35 -31.74 -24.62 11.50
C LYS A 35 -30.23 -24.85 11.56
N ARG A 36 -29.44 -23.79 11.73
CA ARG A 36 -27.97 -23.88 11.83
C ARG A 36 -27.53 -24.61 13.10
N LEU A 37 -28.16 -24.33 14.24
CA LEU A 37 -27.86 -24.97 15.51
C LEU A 37 -28.19 -26.46 15.50
N LEU A 38 -29.33 -26.86 14.92
CA LEU A 38 -29.68 -28.27 14.74
C LEU A 38 -28.67 -29.01 13.85
N LYS A 39 -28.22 -28.40 12.75
CA LYS A 39 -27.15 -28.95 11.89
C LYS A 39 -25.80 -29.07 12.60
N ILE A 40 -25.52 -28.22 13.58
CA ILE A 40 -24.30 -28.30 14.40
C ILE A 40 -24.46 -29.42 15.43
N ALA A 41 -25.61 -29.50 16.09
CA ALA A 41 -25.91 -30.54 17.08
C ALA A 41 -25.82 -31.95 16.48
N SER A 42 -26.32 -32.16 15.25
CA SER A 42 -26.23 -33.47 14.59
C SER A 42 -24.79 -33.90 14.27
N LYS A 43 -23.87 -32.95 14.08
CA LYS A 43 -22.45 -33.19 13.76
C LYS A 43 -21.58 -33.40 14.99
N ILE A 44 -21.90 -32.77 16.11
CA ILE A 44 -21.07 -32.86 17.33
C ILE A 44 -21.46 -34.14 18.09
N LYS A 45 -20.54 -35.12 18.14
CA LYS A 45 -20.75 -36.43 18.82
C LYS A 45 -21.26 -36.28 20.26
N GLN A 46 -20.71 -35.31 21.01
CA GLN A 46 -21.11 -34.99 22.39
C GLN A 46 -22.52 -34.38 22.53
N LEU A 47 -23.12 -33.85 21.46
CA LEU A 47 -24.47 -33.28 21.47
C LEU A 47 -25.52 -34.25 20.93
N ARG A 48 -25.13 -35.39 20.35
CA ARG A 48 -26.06 -36.39 19.81
C ARG A 48 -26.96 -36.99 20.90
N GLY A 49 -26.41 -37.30 22.08
CA GLY A 49 -27.19 -37.84 23.21
C GLY A 49 -28.19 -36.83 23.81
N ALA A 50 -27.78 -35.57 23.95
CA ALA A 50 -28.66 -34.51 24.47
C ALA A 50 -29.77 -34.08 23.48
N ALA A 51 -29.68 -34.47 22.20
CA ALA A 51 -30.66 -34.16 21.16
C ALA A 51 -31.86 -35.10 21.14
N ALA A 52 -31.62 -36.36 21.47
CA ALA A 52 -32.62 -37.41 21.45
C ALA A 52 -33.46 -37.45 22.73
N ALA A 53 -32.94 -36.91 23.84
CA ALA A 53 -33.48 -37.15 25.17
C ALA A 53 -34.83 -36.47 25.49
N ASN A 54 -35.36 -35.58 24.63
CA ASN A 54 -36.40 -34.61 25.06
C ASN A 54 -37.34 -34.08 23.95
N THR A 55 -37.47 -34.77 22.80
CA THR A 55 -38.32 -34.28 21.69
C THR A 55 -39.09 -35.41 21.02
N SER A 56 -40.36 -35.20 20.69
CA SER A 56 -41.20 -36.14 19.92
C SER A 56 -40.83 -36.25 18.43
N LYS A 57 -40.13 -35.26 17.87
CA LYS A 57 -39.74 -35.20 16.45
C LYS A 57 -38.25 -35.38 16.25
N THR A 58 -37.89 -36.07 15.18
CA THR A 58 -36.48 -36.28 14.82
C THR A 58 -35.84 -35.00 14.28
N ILE A 59 -34.49 -34.89 14.33
CA ILE A 59 -33.77 -33.73 13.77
C ILE A 59 -34.10 -33.51 12.27
N PRO A 60 -34.17 -34.53 11.40
CA PRO A 60 -34.57 -34.36 10.00
C PRO A 60 -35.97 -33.77 9.80
N GLU A 61 -36.98 -34.22 10.55
CA GLU A 61 -38.35 -33.66 10.49
C GLU A 61 -38.37 -32.18 10.85
N ARG A 62 -37.70 -31.82 11.95
CA ARG A 62 -37.56 -30.41 12.36
C ARG A 62 -36.87 -29.56 11.30
N LEU A 63 -35.87 -30.12 10.60
CA LEU A 63 -35.23 -29.42 9.49
C LEU A 63 -36.16 -29.25 8.29
N LYS A 64 -37.07 -30.19 8.03
CA LYS A 64 -38.08 -30.12 6.97
C LYS A 64 -39.10 -29.01 7.28
N GLU A 65 -39.65 -28.97 8.49
CA GLU A 65 -40.56 -27.91 8.95
C GLU A 65 -39.93 -26.52 8.86
N LEU A 66 -38.69 -26.39 9.35
CA LEU A 66 -37.96 -25.12 9.25
C LEU A 66 -37.71 -24.69 7.80
N ASN A 67 -37.59 -25.62 6.84
CA ASN A 67 -37.46 -25.27 5.44
C ASN A 67 -38.75 -24.69 4.86
N ILE A 68 -39.89 -25.29 5.21
CA ILE A 68 -41.23 -24.82 4.79
C ILE A 68 -41.44 -23.39 5.30
N GLN A 69 -41.29 -23.17 6.61
CA GLN A 69 -41.42 -21.83 7.21
C GLN A 69 -40.44 -20.80 6.61
N LEU A 70 -39.20 -21.20 6.33
CA LEU A 70 -38.23 -20.31 5.69
C LEU A 70 -38.60 -19.96 4.24
N SER A 71 -39.27 -20.87 3.54
CA SER A 71 -39.74 -20.67 2.17
C SER A 71 -40.95 -19.74 2.12
N GLU A 72 -41.91 -19.90 3.02
CA GLU A 72 -43.06 -18.99 3.19
C GLU A 72 -42.59 -17.56 3.51
N LEU A 73 -41.58 -17.43 4.36
CA LEU A 73 -41.00 -16.13 4.70
C LEU A 73 -40.11 -15.52 3.60
N GLN A 74 -39.87 -16.18 2.47
CA GLN A 74 -39.01 -15.69 1.39
C GLN A 74 -39.83 -14.97 0.30
N GLN A 75 -39.64 -13.65 0.19
CA GLN A 75 -40.37 -12.83 -0.81
C GLN A 75 -39.61 -12.62 -2.13
N LYS A 76 -38.27 -12.54 -2.10
CA LYS A 76 -37.46 -12.26 -3.30
C LYS A 76 -36.48 -13.39 -3.55
N LYS A 77 -36.48 -13.90 -4.79
CA LYS A 77 -35.39 -14.75 -5.29
C LYS A 77 -34.19 -13.85 -5.61
N LEU A 78 -33.01 -14.28 -5.19
CA LEU A 78 -31.76 -13.59 -5.54
C LEU A 78 -31.44 -13.88 -7.01
N LYS A 79 -30.77 -12.94 -7.69
CA LYS A 79 -30.26 -13.18 -9.04
C LYS A 79 -29.29 -14.36 -9.01
N PRO A 80 -29.37 -15.29 -9.98
CA PRO A 80 -28.40 -16.38 -10.09
C PRO A 80 -27.01 -15.81 -10.40
N ILE A 81 -25.97 -16.43 -9.84
CA ILE A 81 -24.57 -16.11 -10.12
C ILE A 81 -24.07 -17.13 -11.15
N ASN A 82 -23.16 -16.73 -12.04
CA ASN A 82 -22.59 -17.58 -13.10
C ASN A 82 -21.61 -18.66 -12.58
N ASN A 83 -21.48 -18.84 -11.26
CA ASN A 83 -20.59 -19.82 -10.65
C ASN A 83 -21.05 -20.26 -9.25
N ILE A 84 -20.50 -21.39 -8.81
CA ILE A 84 -20.84 -22.02 -7.52
C ILE A 84 -20.05 -21.40 -6.36
N CYS A 85 -18.92 -20.74 -6.66
CA CYS A 85 -18.00 -20.21 -5.66
C CYS A 85 -18.42 -18.85 -5.09
N GLY A 86 -19.38 -18.17 -5.71
CA GLY A 86 -19.84 -16.84 -5.33
C GLY A 86 -18.86 -15.73 -5.69
N ALA A 87 -18.04 -15.95 -6.73
CA ALA A 87 -17.19 -14.90 -7.29
C ALA A 87 -18.04 -13.96 -8.14
N VAL A 88 -17.91 -12.66 -7.93
CA VAL A 88 -18.64 -11.61 -8.66
C VAL A 88 -17.71 -10.44 -8.92
N ASP A 89 -17.93 -9.72 -10.02
CA ASP A 89 -17.26 -8.44 -10.25
C ASP A 89 -17.88 -7.38 -9.35
N HIS A 90 -17.05 -6.52 -8.75
CA HIS A 90 -17.49 -5.52 -7.78
C HIS A 90 -16.82 -4.18 -8.09
N CYS A 91 -17.43 -3.45 -9.02
CA CYS A 91 -17.00 -2.13 -9.50
C CYS A 91 -18.16 -1.13 -9.51
N CYS A 92 -17.87 0.16 -9.56
CA CYS A 92 -18.88 1.23 -9.66
C CYS A 92 -18.39 2.39 -10.53
N THR A 93 -19.21 2.81 -11.50
CA THR A 93 -18.90 3.94 -12.40
C THR A 93 -19.42 5.26 -11.82
N GLY A 94 -18.60 6.30 -11.88
CA GLY A 94 -18.88 7.66 -11.41
C GLY A 94 -18.99 7.82 -9.88
N LYS A 95 -18.91 6.72 -9.12
CA LYS A 95 -19.05 6.71 -7.66
C LYS A 95 -18.08 5.75 -7.01
N ILE A 96 -17.63 6.12 -5.82
CA ILE A 96 -16.81 5.28 -4.94
C ILE A 96 -17.57 3.96 -4.66
N CYS A 97 -16.93 2.85 -5.01
CA CYS A 97 -17.49 1.52 -4.86
C CYS A 97 -17.67 1.18 -3.36
N PRO A 98 -18.85 0.69 -2.93
CA PRO A 98 -19.04 0.25 -1.55
C PRO A 98 -18.20 -0.99 -1.26
N LYS A 99 -17.95 -1.30 0.01
CA LYS A 99 -17.17 -2.49 0.38
C LYS A 99 -17.88 -3.78 -0.05
N PRO A 100 -17.15 -4.79 -0.53
CA PRO A 100 -17.74 -6.04 -0.95
C PRO A 100 -18.36 -6.77 0.24
N LEU A 101 -19.52 -7.39 0.03
CA LEU A 101 -20.18 -8.20 1.04
C LEU A 101 -19.50 -9.57 1.12
N GLY A 102 -18.56 -9.70 2.05
CA GLY A 102 -17.92 -10.98 2.33
C GLY A 102 -18.84 -12.02 2.97
N ASN A 103 -18.27 -13.15 3.37
CA ASN A 103 -19.02 -14.18 4.07
C ASN A 103 -19.68 -13.62 5.35
N VAL A 104 -21.00 -13.78 5.46
CA VAL A 104 -21.82 -13.28 6.59
C VAL A 104 -21.25 -13.69 7.96
N LYS A 105 -20.55 -14.83 8.06
CA LYS A 105 -19.85 -15.26 9.29
C LYS A 105 -18.81 -14.22 9.77
N TYR A 106 -18.16 -13.54 8.84
CA TYR A 106 -17.13 -12.54 9.09
C TYR A 106 -17.65 -11.10 8.95
N GLY A 107 -18.92 -10.89 8.59
CA GLY A 107 -19.49 -9.56 8.35
C GLY A 107 -19.33 -8.60 9.55
N SER A 108 -19.44 -9.10 10.79
CA SER A 108 -19.20 -8.26 11.98
C SER A 108 -17.74 -7.82 12.12
N ARG A 109 -16.78 -8.58 11.58
CA ARG A 109 -15.34 -8.29 11.59
C ARG A 109 -14.94 -7.35 10.44
N GLN A 110 -15.72 -7.33 9.36
CA GLN A 110 -15.46 -6.57 8.13
C GLN A 110 -16.25 -5.26 8.04
N LYS A 111 -16.85 -4.80 9.16
CA LYS A 111 -17.65 -3.55 9.17
C LYS A 111 -16.83 -2.33 8.72
N THR A 112 -15.63 -2.17 9.30
CA THR A 112 -14.81 -0.97 9.10
C THR A 112 -13.72 -1.19 8.06
N PHE A 113 -13.11 -2.38 8.02
CA PHE A 113 -11.96 -2.66 7.16
C PHE A 113 -12.26 -3.82 6.21
N THR A 114 -11.94 -3.62 4.94
CA THR A 114 -12.05 -4.65 3.90
C THR A 114 -10.91 -5.64 4.03
N TRP A 115 -11.21 -6.92 3.81
CA TRP A 115 -10.23 -7.98 3.78
C TRP A 115 -9.73 -8.19 2.36
N GLN A 116 -8.41 -8.26 2.18
CA GLN A 116 -7.80 -8.65 0.90
C GLN A 116 -8.20 -10.09 0.50
N PRO A 117 -8.05 -10.48 -0.78
CA PRO A 117 -8.41 -11.82 -1.26
C PRO A 117 -7.75 -12.93 -0.43
N THR A 118 -6.51 -12.72 0.00
CA THR A 118 -5.71 -13.70 0.74
C THR A 118 -5.73 -13.52 2.26
N HIS A 119 -6.65 -12.73 2.79
CA HIS A 119 -6.67 -12.31 4.20
C HIS A 119 -6.57 -13.47 5.19
N ILE A 120 -7.32 -14.56 5.00
CA ILE A 120 -7.32 -15.70 5.94
C ILE A 120 -5.95 -16.39 5.95
N TRP A 121 -5.25 -16.43 4.83
CA TRP A 121 -3.92 -17.02 4.74
C TRP A 121 -2.89 -16.15 5.50
N HIS A 122 -2.95 -14.83 5.30
CA HIS A 122 -2.08 -13.86 5.96
C HIS A 122 -2.37 -13.76 7.46
N ALA A 123 -3.63 -13.66 7.89
CA ALA A 123 -3.99 -13.55 9.30
C ALA A 123 -3.51 -14.73 10.16
N LYS A 124 -3.21 -15.89 9.55
CA LYS A 124 -2.62 -17.06 10.23
C LYS A 124 -1.09 -17.01 10.33
N ARG A 125 -0.42 -16.18 9.53
CA ARG A 125 1.05 -16.21 9.31
C ARG A 125 1.74 -14.86 9.51
N PHE A 126 0.96 -13.79 9.56
CA PHE A 126 1.41 -12.40 9.62
C PHE A 126 0.71 -11.66 10.74
N HIS A 127 1.42 -10.69 11.28
CA HIS A 127 0.81 -9.57 11.99
C HIS A 127 0.03 -8.72 10.98
N MET A 128 -1.23 -8.46 11.27
CA MET A 128 -2.13 -7.70 10.40
C MET A 128 -2.28 -6.27 10.91
N LEU A 129 -2.26 -5.29 10.00
CA LEU A 129 -2.45 -3.87 10.27
C LEU A 129 -3.76 -3.38 9.65
N LYS A 130 -4.50 -2.53 10.37
CA LYS A 130 -5.70 -1.86 9.85
C LYS A 130 -5.29 -0.49 9.33
N LYS A 131 -5.27 -0.29 8.00
CA LYS A 131 -4.82 0.97 7.38
C LYS A 131 -5.52 1.18 6.04
N TRP A 132 -5.81 2.44 5.70
CA TRP A 132 -6.40 2.85 4.41
C TRP A 132 -7.68 2.10 4.02
N GLY A 133 -8.55 1.80 5.00
CA GLY A 133 -9.78 1.05 4.75
C GLY A 133 -9.60 -0.46 4.55
N PHE A 134 -8.36 -0.99 4.64
CA PHE A 134 -8.03 -2.41 4.49
C PHE A 134 -7.40 -3.01 5.75
N GLN A 135 -7.42 -4.34 5.83
CA GLN A 135 -6.62 -5.10 6.77
C GLN A 135 -5.45 -5.80 6.04
N ILE A 136 -4.26 -5.22 6.17
CA ILE A 136 -3.06 -5.45 5.34
C ILE A 136 -2.02 -6.27 6.12
N PRO A 137 -1.29 -7.21 5.50
CA PRO A 137 -0.18 -7.91 6.14
C PRO A 137 0.99 -6.95 6.43
N PHE A 138 1.33 -6.78 7.71
CA PHE A 138 2.42 -5.92 8.13
C PHE A 138 3.77 -6.63 8.09
N SER A 139 3.90 -7.76 8.80
CA SER A 139 5.11 -8.58 8.81
C SER A 139 4.80 -10.04 9.13
N PRO A 140 5.56 -11.01 8.60
CA PRO A 140 5.47 -12.40 9.03
C PRO A 140 5.67 -12.56 10.54
N ASN A 141 5.11 -13.62 11.12
CA ASN A 141 5.34 -13.97 12.52
C ASN A 141 6.82 -14.37 12.77
N GLN A 142 7.49 -14.93 11.74
CA GLN A 142 8.91 -15.26 11.81
C GLN A 142 9.77 -14.01 11.57
N LYS A 143 10.81 -13.84 12.41
CA LYS A 143 11.83 -12.80 12.21
C LYS A 143 12.57 -13.09 10.90
N CYS A 144 12.48 -12.15 9.95
CA CYS A 144 12.95 -12.37 8.60
C CYS A 144 13.83 -11.23 8.04
N PHE A 145 14.40 -10.35 8.88
CA PHE A 145 15.19 -9.20 8.40
C PHE A 145 16.35 -9.63 7.47
N ARG A 146 17.28 -10.47 7.95
CA ARG A 146 18.40 -10.98 7.12
C ARG A 146 17.93 -11.88 5.98
N ALA A 147 16.91 -12.70 6.22
CA ALA A 147 16.36 -13.60 5.22
C ALA A 147 15.73 -12.84 4.03
N THR A 148 15.03 -11.74 4.31
CA THR A 148 14.44 -10.84 3.31
C THR A 148 15.54 -10.23 2.45
N SER A 149 16.60 -9.68 3.05
CA SER A 149 17.73 -9.12 2.31
C SER A 149 18.40 -10.16 1.40
N ARG A 150 18.67 -11.37 1.91
CA ARG A 150 19.27 -12.46 1.12
C ARG A 150 18.41 -12.85 -0.06
N VAL A 151 17.11 -13.05 0.17
CA VAL A 151 16.18 -13.51 -0.87
C VAL A 151 15.92 -12.41 -1.89
N ALA A 152 15.88 -11.14 -1.49
CA ALA A 152 15.74 -10.02 -2.44
C ALA A 152 16.88 -9.94 -3.46
N LYS A 153 18.07 -10.49 -3.13
CA LYS A 153 19.25 -10.55 -4.02
C LYS A 153 19.29 -11.81 -4.88
N GLN A 154 18.74 -12.95 -4.43
CA GLN A 154 18.97 -14.27 -5.04
C GLN A 154 17.70 -15.02 -5.44
N GLY A 155 16.54 -14.61 -4.95
CA GLY A 155 15.29 -15.35 -5.05
C GLY A 155 14.09 -14.45 -5.33
N THR A 156 12.92 -14.90 -4.91
CA THR A 156 11.66 -14.17 -5.10
C THR A 156 10.92 -14.01 -3.78
N ILE A 157 10.45 -12.79 -3.55
CA ILE A 157 9.55 -12.45 -2.44
C ILE A 157 8.23 -11.98 -3.04
N ILE A 158 7.12 -12.56 -2.58
CA ILE A 158 5.79 -12.17 -3.04
C ILE A 158 5.02 -11.40 -1.97
N PHE A 159 4.20 -10.47 -2.42
CA PHE A 159 3.38 -9.57 -1.61
C PHE A 159 1.96 -9.53 -2.18
N ASP A 160 0.95 -9.64 -1.31
CA ASP A 160 -0.42 -9.30 -1.69
C ASP A 160 -0.59 -7.79 -1.60
N THR A 161 -0.64 -7.14 -2.76
CA THR A 161 -0.80 -5.70 -2.93
C THR A 161 -2.19 -5.33 -3.42
N SER A 162 -3.19 -6.20 -3.26
CA SER A 162 -4.59 -5.92 -3.65
C SER A 162 -5.24 -4.76 -2.87
N TYR A 163 -4.54 -4.19 -1.88
CA TYR A 163 -4.94 -2.95 -1.23
C TYR A 163 -4.56 -1.70 -2.05
N TYR A 164 -3.66 -1.81 -3.03
CA TYR A 164 -3.47 -0.76 -4.03
C TYR A 164 -4.73 -0.64 -4.85
N ALA A 165 -5.17 0.60 -5.02
CA ALA A 165 -6.47 0.90 -5.56
C ALA A 165 -6.35 1.10 -7.07
N GLU A 166 -7.30 0.50 -7.80
CA GLU A 166 -7.35 0.55 -9.26
C GLU A 166 -8.61 1.28 -9.70
N LEU A 167 -8.50 2.06 -10.76
CA LEU A 167 -9.62 2.67 -11.45
C LEU A 167 -9.40 2.59 -12.97
N LEU A 168 -10.51 2.57 -13.70
CA LEU A 168 -10.51 2.60 -15.16
C LEU A 168 -11.08 3.93 -15.62
N VAL A 169 -10.44 4.57 -16.58
CA VAL A 169 -10.98 5.74 -17.30
C VAL A 169 -11.29 5.31 -18.73
N GLU A 170 -12.53 5.48 -19.16
CA GLU A 170 -12.94 5.21 -20.55
C GLU A 170 -13.21 6.56 -21.23
N CYS A 171 -12.39 6.88 -22.23
CA CYS A 171 -12.51 8.11 -22.99
C CYS A 171 -13.31 7.86 -24.28
N PRO A 172 -14.13 8.84 -24.73
CA PRO A 172 -14.86 8.71 -25.98
C PRO A 172 -13.90 8.78 -27.19
N ASN A 173 -12.91 9.67 -27.14
CA ASN A 173 -12.02 10.00 -28.24
C ASN A 173 -10.56 10.02 -27.78
N THR A 174 -9.62 9.98 -28.73
CA THR A 174 -8.18 10.10 -28.48
C THR A 174 -7.80 11.45 -27.88
N THR A 175 -8.46 12.55 -28.25
CA THR A 175 -8.20 13.87 -27.66
C THR A 175 -8.51 13.90 -26.16
N SER A 176 -9.64 13.32 -25.74
CA SER A 176 -9.98 13.22 -24.31
C SER A 176 -8.97 12.36 -23.55
N LEU A 177 -8.48 11.28 -24.17
CA LEU A 177 -7.42 10.44 -23.62
C LEU A 177 -6.14 11.24 -23.41
N GLU A 178 -5.71 12.02 -24.40
CA GLU A 178 -4.52 12.86 -24.29
C GLU A 178 -4.65 13.89 -23.17
N SER A 179 -5.80 14.54 -23.03
CA SER A 179 -6.06 15.47 -21.93
C SER A 179 -5.97 14.78 -20.56
N VAL A 180 -6.53 13.57 -20.41
CA VAL A 180 -6.42 12.79 -19.17
C VAL A 180 -4.96 12.41 -18.89
N LEU A 181 -4.21 11.98 -19.90
CA LEU A 181 -2.81 11.59 -19.75
C LEU A 181 -1.91 12.79 -19.39
N GLN A 182 -2.19 13.98 -19.94
CA GLN A 182 -1.49 15.21 -19.55
C GLN A 182 -1.74 15.57 -18.09
N GLU A 183 -2.98 15.41 -17.62
CA GLU A 183 -3.36 15.73 -16.24
C GLU A 183 -2.72 14.77 -15.22
N ILE A 184 -2.71 13.46 -15.50
CA ILE A 184 -2.31 12.44 -14.51
C ILE A 184 -0.84 12.04 -14.58
N THR A 185 -0.09 12.46 -15.60
CA THR A 185 1.32 12.10 -15.79
C THR A 185 2.24 13.30 -15.74
N LYS A 186 3.56 13.05 -15.72
CA LYS A 186 4.57 14.12 -15.79
C LYS A 186 4.68 14.78 -17.17
N TYR A 187 4.00 14.23 -18.19
CA TYR A 187 4.19 14.64 -19.57
C TYR A 187 3.15 15.68 -19.95
N ASN A 188 3.63 16.82 -20.43
CA ASN A 188 2.81 17.82 -21.08
C ASN A 188 2.74 17.53 -22.58
N SER A 189 2.05 18.38 -23.34
CA SER A 189 2.01 18.26 -24.81
C SER A 189 3.41 18.51 -25.44
N PRO A 190 3.87 17.68 -26.40
CA PRO A 190 3.25 16.45 -26.90
C PRO A 190 3.55 15.22 -26.03
N LEU A 191 2.57 14.31 -25.92
CA LEU A 191 2.74 13.06 -25.19
C LEU A 191 3.62 12.05 -25.96
N PRO A 192 4.42 11.22 -25.27
CA PRO A 192 5.21 10.19 -25.94
C PRO A 192 4.32 9.14 -26.66
N PRO A 193 4.66 8.74 -27.91
CA PRO A 193 3.87 7.75 -28.65
C PRO A 193 3.73 6.40 -27.94
N TRP A 194 4.78 5.97 -27.23
CA TRP A 194 4.75 4.71 -26.49
C TRP A 194 3.68 4.69 -25.39
N LEU A 195 3.32 5.86 -24.84
CA LEU A 195 2.33 6.04 -23.78
C LEU A 195 0.92 6.08 -24.37
N THR A 196 0.70 6.87 -25.43
CA THR A 196 -0.61 6.97 -26.09
C THR A 196 -1.03 5.67 -26.77
N GLN A 197 -0.07 4.94 -27.35
CA GLN A 197 -0.31 3.62 -27.94
C GLN A 197 -0.42 2.50 -26.90
N GLY A 198 -0.06 2.74 -25.63
CA GLY A 198 -0.11 1.70 -24.59
C GLY A 198 0.97 0.62 -24.73
N SER A 199 2.07 0.90 -25.43
CA SER A 199 3.13 -0.09 -25.67
C SER A 199 3.88 -0.51 -24.41
N ARG A 200 3.96 0.39 -23.43
CA ARG A 200 4.59 0.17 -22.12
C ARG A 200 3.74 0.84 -21.06
N ALA A 201 3.68 0.24 -19.88
CA ALA A 201 3.07 0.88 -18.73
C ALA A 201 3.93 2.05 -18.24
N TYR A 202 3.30 3.17 -17.90
CA TYR A 202 3.99 4.25 -17.20
C TYR A 202 4.03 3.94 -15.71
N THR A 203 5.24 3.93 -15.13
CA THR A 203 5.48 3.69 -13.70
C THR A 203 6.25 4.87 -13.12
N ASN A 204 5.52 5.85 -12.59
CA ASN A 204 6.13 7.05 -12.00
C ASN A 204 5.12 7.77 -11.09
N TRP A 205 5.38 9.03 -10.75
CA TRP A 205 4.44 9.89 -10.04
C TRP A 205 3.15 10.10 -10.81
N ILE A 206 2.02 10.00 -10.11
CA ILE A 206 0.70 10.43 -10.58
C ILE A 206 0.48 11.88 -10.13
N TYR A 207 -0.08 12.67 -11.05
CA TYR A 207 -0.36 14.09 -10.88
C TYR A 207 -1.86 14.34 -10.80
N ALA A 208 -2.22 15.47 -10.21
CA ALA A 208 -3.54 16.09 -10.27
C ALA A 208 -3.36 17.58 -10.00
N ASP A 209 -3.92 18.44 -10.84
CA ASP A 209 -3.79 19.89 -10.76
C ASP A 209 -2.31 20.32 -10.68
N ASP A 210 -1.46 19.75 -11.56
CA ASP A 210 0.01 19.92 -11.60
C ASP A 210 0.77 19.55 -10.30
N ARG A 211 0.11 18.93 -9.32
CA ARG A 211 0.70 18.52 -8.04
C ARG A 211 1.03 17.03 -8.05
N ARG A 212 2.23 16.68 -7.56
CA ARG A 212 2.62 15.28 -7.31
C ARG A 212 1.80 14.70 -6.15
N LEU A 213 0.97 13.70 -6.44
CA LEU A 213 0.15 13.04 -5.43
C LEU A 213 0.87 11.84 -4.79
N CYS A 214 1.11 10.80 -5.59
CA CYS A 214 1.75 9.57 -5.12
C CYS A 214 2.40 8.81 -6.28
N PRO A 215 3.35 7.91 -6.01
CA PRO A 215 3.81 6.95 -7.00
C PRO A 215 2.67 6.01 -7.41
N GLY A 216 2.56 5.72 -8.71
CA GLY A 216 1.56 4.82 -9.25
C GLY A 216 2.00 4.23 -10.59
N SER A 217 1.06 3.55 -11.23
CA SER A 217 1.26 3.04 -12.58
C SER A 217 0.00 3.19 -13.41
N LEU A 218 0.17 3.37 -14.71
CA LEU A 218 -0.93 3.39 -15.66
C LEU A 218 -0.62 2.55 -16.88
N LEU A 219 -1.67 1.99 -17.48
CA LEU A 219 -1.61 1.26 -18.73
C LEU A 219 -2.75 1.73 -19.63
N VAL A 220 -2.39 2.16 -20.84
CA VAL A 220 -3.33 2.62 -21.87
C VAL A 220 -3.65 1.45 -22.80
N HIS A 221 -4.90 1.33 -23.23
CA HIS A 221 -5.31 0.41 -24.30
C HIS A 221 -6.50 1.01 -25.06
N GLY A 222 -6.33 1.27 -26.35
CA GLY A 222 -7.33 1.99 -27.14
C GLY A 222 -7.61 3.37 -26.52
N THR A 223 -8.86 3.62 -26.14
CA THR A 223 -9.29 4.86 -25.45
C THR A 223 -9.48 4.69 -23.95
N SER A 224 -9.04 3.55 -23.38
CA SER A 224 -9.19 3.24 -21.96
C SER A 224 -7.85 3.28 -21.24
N VAL A 225 -7.86 3.72 -19.98
CA VAL A 225 -6.68 3.79 -19.11
C VAL A 225 -6.96 3.10 -17.79
N LEU A 226 -6.16 2.08 -17.46
CA LEU A 226 -6.13 1.50 -16.13
C LEU A 226 -5.11 2.25 -15.28
N VAL A 227 -5.55 2.87 -14.19
CA VAL A 227 -4.70 3.61 -13.25
C VAL A 227 -4.65 2.87 -11.93
N ARG A 228 -3.44 2.61 -11.43
CA ARG A 228 -3.16 2.02 -10.13
C ARG A 228 -2.45 3.03 -9.25
N LEU A 229 -3.00 3.25 -8.06
CA LEU A 229 -2.49 4.23 -7.11
C LEU A 229 -2.56 3.71 -5.67
N HIS A 230 -1.82 4.38 -4.79
CA HIS A 230 -1.79 4.04 -3.38
C HIS A 230 -3.13 4.39 -2.69
N PRO A 231 -3.70 3.52 -1.83
CA PRO A 231 -5.08 3.69 -1.35
C PRO A 231 -5.28 4.91 -0.46
N SER A 232 -4.21 5.45 0.14
CA SER A 232 -4.30 6.66 0.97
C SER A 232 -4.77 7.90 0.21
N MET A 233 -4.43 7.99 -1.08
CA MET A 233 -4.79 9.13 -1.94
C MET A 233 -5.97 8.82 -2.85
N TYR A 234 -6.49 7.59 -2.81
CA TYR A 234 -7.42 7.12 -3.83
C TYR A 234 -8.76 7.85 -3.82
N GLU A 235 -9.37 8.03 -2.65
CA GLU A 235 -10.72 8.60 -2.59
C GLU A 235 -10.73 10.06 -3.05
N ASP A 236 -9.69 10.82 -2.69
CA ASP A 236 -9.53 12.22 -3.10
C ASP A 236 -9.24 12.31 -4.61
N PHE A 237 -8.31 11.47 -5.11
CA PHE A 237 -7.99 11.41 -6.53
C PHE A 237 -9.18 10.96 -7.39
N PHE A 238 -9.95 9.97 -6.95
CA PHE A 238 -11.12 9.47 -7.67
C PHE A 238 -12.18 10.57 -7.82
N ARG A 239 -12.49 11.29 -6.74
CA ARG A 239 -13.46 12.40 -6.79
C ARG A 239 -13.00 13.51 -7.72
N TYR A 240 -11.73 13.91 -7.60
CA TYR A 240 -11.11 14.90 -8.49
C TYR A 240 -11.22 14.48 -9.96
N LEU A 241 -10.83 13.23 -10.27
CA LEU A 241 -10.82 12.75 -11.64
C LEU A 241 -12.22 12.62 -12.23
N VAL A 242 -13.23 12.23 -11.44
CA VAL A 242 -14.64 12.26 -11.88
C VAL A 242 -15.06 13.67 -12.28
N THR A 243 -14.80 14.69 -11.44
CA THR A 243 -15.12 16.09 -11.78
C THR A 243 -14.34 16.58 -13.01
N PHE A 244 -13.07 16.22 -13.13
CA PHE A 244 -12.25 16.60 -14.30
C PHE A 244 -12.77 15.98 -15.61
N THR A 245 -13.15 14.69 -15.55
CA THR A 245 -13.58 13.91 -16.73
C THR A 245 -15.01 14.21 -17.18
N GLU A 246 -15.85 14.82 -16.33
CA GLU A 246 -17.18 15.30 -16.71
C GLU A 246 -17.13 16.24 -17.92
N ASN A 247 -16.14 17.15 -17.95
CA ASN A 247 -15.92 18.08 -19.07
C ASN A 247 -15.49 17.37 -20.36
N LEU A 248 -14.84 16.21 -20.24
CA LEU A 248 -14.31 15.43 -21.37
C LEU A 248 -15.27 14.35 -21.87
N LYS A 249 -16.46 14.24 -21.25
CA LYS A 249 -17.44 13.16 -21.47
C LYS A 249 -16.82 11.76 -21.30
N ALA A 250 -15.81 11.64 -20.44
CA ALA A 250 -15.16 10.37 -20.12
C ALA A 250 -15.78 9.74 -18.86
N SER A 251 -15.78 8.41 -18.76
CA SER A 251 -16.31 7.68 -17.62
C SER A 251 -15.18 7.19 -16.72
N VAL A 252 -15.37 7.24 -15.40
CA VAL A 252 -14.39 6.72 -14.42
C VAL A 252 -15.04 5.62 -13.60
N THR A 253 -14.44 4.43 -13.57
CA THR A 253 -14.93 3.25 -12.85
C THR A 253 -13.98 2.85 -11.73
N ASP A 254 -14.50 2.78 -10.50
CA ASP A 254 -13.78 2.29 -9.33
C ASP A 254 -13.67 0.76 -9.38
N CYS A 255 -12.42 0.26 -9.42
CA CYS A 255 -12.09 -1.15 -9.52
C CYS A 255 -11.37 -1.72 -8.28
N ARG A 256 -11.38 -1.01 -7.13
CA ARG A 256 -10.66 -1.41 -5.89
C ARG A 256 -10.96 -2.81 -5.37
N TYR A 257 -12.12 -3.34 -5.70
CA TYR A 257 -12.58 -4.68 -5.29
C TYR A 257 -12.87 -5.60 -6.48
N ALA A 258 -12.61 -5.12 -7.69
CA ALA A 258 -12.79 -5.83 -8.95
C ALA A 258 -11.47 -6.42 -9.46
N ILE A 259 -10.39 -5.65 -9.35
CA ILE A 259 -9.05 -6.05 -9.76
C ILE A 259 -8.15 -6.07 -8.51
N GLY A 260 -7.41 -7.17 -8.34
CA GLY A 260 -6.39 -7.27 -7.30
C GLY A 260 -5.00 -7.38 -7.92
N SER A 261 -3.97 -7.25 -7.07
CA SER A 261 -2.59 -7.28 -7.54
C SER A 261 -1.66 -8.04 -6.59
N LEU A 262 -0.67 -8.68 -7.17
CA LEU A 262 0.45 -9.33 -6.48
C LEU A 262 1.75 -8.70 -6.96
N ASN A 263 2.60 -8.28 -6.03
CA ASN A 263 3.96 -7.85 -6.35
C ASN A 263 4.94 -9.01 -6.11
N LEU A 264 5.83 -9.24 -7.06
CA LEU A 264 6.93 -10.19 -6.98
C LEU A 264 8.24 -9.41 -7.09
N MET A 265 9.11 -9.52 -6.09
CA MET A 265 10.38 -8.80 -6.02
C MET A 265 11.54 -9.79 -6.01
N GLY A 266 12.57 -9.48 -6.80
CA GLY A 266 13.83 -10.22 -6.84
C GLY A 266 14.10 -10.82 -8.23
N PRO A 267 15.32 -11.33 -8.47
CA PRO A 267 15.76 -11.68 -9.81
C PRO A 267 14.99 -12.84 -10.42
N THR A 268 14.56 -13.82 -9.62
CA THR A 268 13.84 -15.00 -10.13
C THR A 268 12.32 -14.80 -10.20
N ALA A 269 11.83 -13.56 -10.07
CA ALA A 269 10.40 -13.25 -9.95
C ALA A 269 9.61 -13.74 -11.18
N LEU A 270 10.10 -13.46 -12.38
CA LEU A 270 9.41 -13.82 -13.62
C LEU A 270 9.44 -15.34 -13.87
N GLN A 271 10.55 -16.00 -13.56
CA GLN A 271 10.65 -17.46 -13.59
C GLN A 271 9.67 -18.11 -12.60
N THR A 272 9.54 -17.53 -11.41
CA THR A 272 8.66 -18.04 -10.35
C THR A 272 7.19 -17.93 -10.72
N ILE A 273 6.75 -16.81 -11.29
CA ILE A 273 5.36 -16.67 -11.75
C ILE A 273 5.09 -17.50 -13.01
N GLY A 274 6.07 -17.65 -13.90
CA GLY A 274 5.99 -18.53 -15.07
C GLY A 274 5.78 -20.00 -14.71
N LYS A 275 6.13 -20.43 -13.49
CA LYS A 275 5.84 -21.79 -12.98
C LYS A 275 4.38 -22.04 -12.64
N VAL A 276 3.59 -20.98 -12.53
CA VAL A 276 2.20 -21.00 -12.04
C VAL A 276 1.22 -20.56 -13.12
N LEU A 277 1.62 -19.62 -13.96
CA LEU A 277 0.79 -19.10 -15.04
C LEU A 277 0.98 -19.89 -16.32
N HIS A 278 -0.05 -20.62 -16.70
CA HIS A 278 -0.08 -21.42 -17.92
C HIS A 278 -0.98 -20.73 -18.94
N LEU A 279 -0.39 -20.34 -20.08
CA LEU A 279 -1.05 -19.57 -21.14
C LEU A 279 -2.22 -20.35 -21.75
N ASN A 280 -3.31 -19.65 -22.05
CA ASN A 280 -4.47 -20.20 -22.74
C ASN A 280 -4.82 -19.32 -23.96
N GLY A 281 -4.57 -19.81 -25.17
CA GLY A 281 -4.93 -19.10 -26.40
C GLY A 281 -4.09 -17.86 -26.73
N ALA A 282 -2.95 -17.67 -26.07
CA ALA A 282 -2.09 -16.50 -26.32
C ALA A 282 -1.49 -16.47 -27.73
N LYS A 283 -1.26 -15.28 -28.30
CA LYS A 283 -0.62 -15.13 -29.62
C LYS A 283 0.75 -15.84 -29.63
N ARG A 284 1.16 -16.40 -30.78
CA ARG A 284 2.43 -17.14 -30.90
C ARG A 284 3.64 -16.27 -30.56
N SER A 285 3.64 -14.99 -30.92
CA SER A 285 4.68 -14.03 -30.54
C SER A 285 4.73 -13.83 -29.02
N THR A 286 3.59 -13.49 -28.42
CA THR A 286 3.43 -13.25 -26.98
C THR A 286 3.88 -14.45 -26.15
N SER A 287 3.47 -15.66 -26.53
CA SER A 287 3.84 -16.90 -25.82
C SER A 287 5.34 -17.20 -25.91
N LEU A 288 5.95 -17.08 -27.08
CA LEU A 288 7.39 -17.30 -27.26
C LEU A 288 8.22 -16.27 -26.48
N ASN A 289 7.80 -15.01 -26.47
CA ASN A 289 8.47 -13.94 -25.72
C ASN A 289 8.27 -14.12 -24.21
N TRP A 290 7.08 -14.52 -23.75
CA TRP A 290 6.85 -14.88 -22.35
C TRP A 290 7.81 -15.97 -21.88
N PHE A 291 7.95 -17.06 -22.64
CA PHE A 291 8.87 -18.15 -22.31
C PHE A 291 10.33 -17.70 -22.34
N LEU A 292 10.73 -16.85 -23.30
CA LEU A 292 12.08 -16.29 -23.36
C LEU A 292 12.39 -15.47 -22.09
N TYR A 293 11.48 -14.58 -21.70
CA TYR A 293 11.70 -13.69 -20.55
C TYR A 293 11.67 -14.47 -19.23
N CYS A 294 10.76 -15.44 -19.06
CA CYS A 294 10.72 -16.30 -17.87
C CYS A 294 12.02 -17.11 -17.68
N ASN A 295 12.72 -17.45 -18.77
CA ASN A 295 13.97 -18.20 -18.75
C ASN A 295 15.21 -17.29 -18.86
N SER A 296 15.05 -15.97 -18.82
CA SER A 296 16.17 -15.03 -18.85
C SER A 296 16.93 -15.04 -17.51
N ASN A 297 18.26 -14.97 -17.60
CA ASN A 297 19.13 -14.98 -16.42
C ASN A 297 19.33 -13.58 -15.82
N ASP A 298 19.20 -12.52 -16.63
CA ASP A 298 19.37 -11.14 -16.18
C ASP A 298 18.07 -10.32 -16.34
N PRO A 299 17.22 -10.29 -15.30
CA PRO A 299 16.01 -9.52 -15.32
C PRO A 299 16.28 -8.01 -15.27
N ALA A 300 17.50 -7.55 -14.95
CA ALA A 300 17.83 -6.12 -14.88
C ALA A 300 17.81 -5.48 -16.28
N LEU A 301 18.17 -6.23 -17.33
CA LEU A 301 18.20 -5.76 -18.72
C LEU A 301 16.83 -5.38 -19.27
N ILE A 302 15.76 -5.96 -18.72
CA ILE A 302 14.39 -5.69 -19.19
C ILE A 302 14.01 -4.24 -18.83
N PRO A 303 13.52 -3.40 -19.76
CA PRO A 303 13.11 -2.04 -19.44
C PRO A 303 11.93 -1.98 -18.45
N GLU A 304 11.91 -0.96 -17.61
CA GLU A 304 10.72 -0.64 -16.80
C GLU A 304 9.54 -0.30 -17.72
N GLY A 305 8.33 -0.66 -17.26
CA GLY A 305 7.11 -0.54 -18.06
C GLY A 305 6.88 -1.68 -19.05
N THR A 306 7.80 -2.65 -19.18
CA THR A 306 7.54 -3.85 -20.00
C THR A 306 6.31 -4.58 -19.47
N THR A 307 5.31 -4.77 -20.32
CA THR A 307 4.01 -5.33 -19.94
C THR A 307 3.67 -6.55 -20.80
N PHE A 308 3.22 -7.61 -20.14
CA PHE A 308 2.63 -8.78 -20.74
C PHE A 308 1.13 -8.81 -20.43
N ALA A 309 0.30 -9.10 -21.43
CA ALA A 309 -1.12 -9.33 -21.22
C ALA A 309 -1.59 -10.54 -22.03
N PHE A 310 -2.21 -11.51 -21.36
CA PHE A 310 -2.70 -12.73 -21.96
C PHE A 310 -3.71 -13.44 -21.05
N TYR A 311 -4.45 -14.39 -21.60
CA TYR A 311 -5.28 -15.30 -20.81
C TYR A 311 -4.47 -16.47 -20.26
N VAL A 312 -4.80 -16.89 -19.04
CA VAL A 312 -4.23 -18.07 -18.40
C VAL A 312 -5.32 -19.04 -17.94
N ASP A 313 -4.93 -20.30 -17.77
CA ASP A 313 -5.75 -21.30 -17.10
C ASP A 313 -5.84 -21.05 -15.58
N ASP A 314 -6.87 -21.62 -14.94
CA ASP A 314 -6.93 -21.67 -13.47
C ASP A 314 -5.70 -22.41 -12.90
N PRO A 315 -4.84 -21.73 -12.11
CA PRO A 315 -3.62 -22.35 -11.57
C PRO A 315 -3.89 -23.56 -10.67
N ARG A 316 -5.09 -23.65 -10.09
CA ARG A 316 -5.48 -24.77 -9.22
C ARG A 316 -5.71 -26.07 -10.02
N CYS A 317 -5.88 -25.97 -11.33
CA CYS A 317 -6.02 -27.12 -12.23
C CYS A 317 -4.71 -27.86 -12.49
N TRP A 318 -3.60 -27.39 -11.91
CA TRP A 318 -2.31 -28.09 -11.90
C TRP A 318 -2.01 -28.66 -10.52
N LYS A 319 -1.58 -29.93 -10.43
CA LYS A 319 -1.24 -30.57 -9.14
C LYS A 319 -0.12 -29.83 -8.42
N ARG A 320 0.94 -29.46 -9.15
CA ARG A 320 2.13 -28.77 -8.65
C ARG A 320 2.52 -27.64 -9.62
N PRO A 321 3.26 -26.60 -9.18
CA PRO A 321 3.88 -25.65 -10.10
C PRO A 321 4.85 -26.37 -11.06
N VAL A 322 4.84 -26.00 -12.33
CA VAL A 322 5.64 -26.63 -13.39
C VAL A 322 6.40 -25.56 -14.16
N SER A 323 7.69 -25.77 -14.41
CA SER A 323 8.50 -24.82 -15.17
C SER A 323 7.89 -24.50 -16.53
N PRO A 324 7.94 -23.22 -16.97
CA PRO A 324 7.48 -22.86 -18.29
C PRO A 324 8.31 -23.58 -19.36
N PRO A 325 7.74 -23.88 -20.54
CA PRO A 325 8.48 -24.40 -21.67
C PRO A 325 9.71 -23.53 -21.99
N LEU A 326 10.77 -24.16 -22.50
CA LEU A 326 11.90 -23.43 -23.07
C LEU A 326 11.47 -22.78 -24.39
N ALA A 327 11.92 -21.55 -24.62
CA ALA A 327 11.80 -20.95 -25.94
C ALA A 327 12.64 -21.78 -26.94
N PRO A 328 12.16 -21.97 -28.19
CA PRO A 328 12.92 -22.66 -29.22
C PRO A 328 14.26 -21.95 -29.46
N LYS A 329 15.34 -22.72 -29.64
CA LYS A 329 16.74 -22.26 -29.83
C LYS A 329 16.99 -21.51 -31.16
N ASN A 330 15.98 -20.96 -31.81
CA ASN A 330 16.21 -20.00 -32.88
C ASN A 330 16.93 -18.80 -32.27
N ASN A 331 17.79 -18.09 -33.02
CA ASN A 331 18.60 -16.91 -32.61
C ASN A 331 17.78 -15.72 -32.05
N ARG A 332 16.85 -15.96 -31.12
CA ARG A 332 16.06 -15.01 -30.37
C ARG A 332 16.79 -14.77 -29.07
N ASP A 333 17.78 -13.91 -29.16
CA ASP A 333 18.39 -13.30 -27.98
C ASP A 333 17.40 -12.30 -27.37
N LEU A 334 17.39 -12.19 -26.04
CA LEU A 334 16.63 -11.16 -25.32
C LEU A 334 16.96 -9.77 -25.86
N LEU A 335 18.23 -9.50 -26.19
CA LEU A 335 18.67 -8.23 -26.77
C LEU A 335 18.02 -7.94 -28.12
N LEU A 336 17.84 -8.95 -28.96
CA LEU A 336 17.18 -8.81 -30.26
C LEU A 336 15.68 -8.54 -30.11
N VAL A 337 15.02 -9.15 -29.12
CA VAL A 337 13.59 -8.87 -28.86
C VAL A 337 13.42 -7.47 -28.29
N LEU A 338 14.33 -7.04 -27.42
CA LEU A 338 14.35 -5.69 -26.86
C LEU A 338 14.60 -4.62 -27.93
N SER A 339 15.46 -4.87 -28.91
CA SER A 339 15.72 -3.91 -29.99
C SER A 339 14.52 -3.72 -30.93
N LYS A 340 13.72 -4.77 -31.12
CA LYS A 340 12.52 -4.73 -31.97
C LYS A 340 11.33 -4.01 -31.36
N ASN A 341 11.34 -3.71 -30.06
CA ASN A 341 10.21 -3.10 -29.33
C ASN A 341 8.87 -3.80 -29.61
N GLU A 342 8.87 -5.14 -29.67
CA GLU A 342 7.64 -5.91 -29.89
C GLU A 342 6.65 -5.73 -28.74
N LEU A 343 5.35 -5.68 -29.07
CA LEU A 343 4.27 -5.67 -28.08
C LEU A 343 4.00 -7.09 -27.60
N PHE A 344 3.90 -7.27 -26.28
CA PHE A 344 3.60 -8.56 -25.64
C PHE A 344 2.16 -8.60 -25.09
N ILE A 345 1.26 -7.92 -25.79
CA ILE A 345 -0.09 -7.63 -25.36
C ILE A 345 -1.08 -8.33 -26.29
N ASP A 346 -1.87 -9.22 -25.72
CA ASP A 346 -3.05 -9.77 -26.37
C ASP A 346 -4.26 -8.90 -26.05
N ASP A 347 -4.81 -8.24 -27.06
CA ASP A 347 -5.87 -7.23 -26.94
C ASP A 347 -7.12 -7.77 -26.23
N ASP A 348 -7.48 -9.02 -26.51
CA ASP A 348 -8.63 -9.68 -25.90
C ASP A 348 -8.44 -9.85 -24.39
N ALA A 349 -7.22 -10.15 -23.94
CA ALA A 349 -6.93 -10.28 -22.51
C ALA A 349 -6.99 -8.94 -21.77
N ILE A 350 -6.52 -7.85 -22.39
CA ILE A 350 -6.66 -6.51 -21.81
C ILE A 350 -8.12 -6.10 -21.75
N ARG A 351 -8.87 -6.24 -22.84
CA ARG A 351 -10.32 -5.96 -22.87
C ARG A 351 -11.06 -6.79 -21.81
N GLY A 352 -10.65 -8.06 -21.66
CA GLY A 352 -11.15 -8.97 -20.63
C GLY A 352 -10.94 -8.47 -19.20
N LEU A 353 -9.81 -7.80 -18.92
CA LEU A 353 -9.56 -7.23 -17.58
C LEU A 353 -10.20 -5.84 -17.40
N PHE A 354 -10.22 -5.02 -18.45
CA PHE A 354 -10.70 -3.63 -18.38
C PHE A 354 -12.22 -3.59 -18.24
N THR A 355 -12.96 -4.47 -18.93
CA THR A 355 -14.43 -4.50 -18.89
C THR A 355 -14.99 -5.31 -17.72
N SER A 356 -16.13 -4.86 -17.17
CA SER A 356 -16.84 -5.63 -16.12
C SER A 356 -17.38 -6.96 -16.63
N GLU A 357 -17.81 -7.00 -17.90
CA GLU A 357 -18.29 -8.19 -18.58
C GLU A 357 -17.18 -9.24 -18.69
N GLY A 358 -16.01 -8.86 -19.22
CA GLY A 358 -14.86 -9.75 -19.33
C GLY A 358 -14.37 -10.32 -17.99
N ARG A 359 -14.36 -9.49 -16.94
CA ARG A 359 -14.03 -9.96 -15.58
C ARG A 359 -15.08 -10.92 -15.05
N THR A 360 -16.37 -10.64 -15.28
CA THR A 360 -17.47 -11.51 -14.85
C THR A 360 -17.44 -12.85 -15.59
N ASP A 361 -17.16 -12.83 -16.89
CA ASP A 361 -17.02 -14.02 -17.72
C ASP A 361 -15.85 -14.89 -17.30
N SER A 362 -14.75 -14.30 -16.82
CA SER A 362 -13.64 -15.06 -16.23
C SER A 362 -14.06 -15.91 -15.02
N TYR A 363 -15.15 -15.55 -14.34
CA TYR A 363 -15.70 -16.33 -13.22
C TYR A 363 -16.68 -17.40 -13.64
N LYS A 364 -17.10 -17.44 -14.91
CA LYS A 364 -18.07 -18.41 -15.42
C LYS A 364 -17.59 -19.84 -15.13
N ASP A 365 -18.49 -20.62 -14.54
CA ASP A 365 -18.26 -22.01 -14.16
C ASP A 365 -17.04 -22.25 -13.26
N MET A 366 -16.59 -21.25 -12.49
CA MET A 366 -15.43 -21.36 -11.60
C MET A 366 -15.55 -22.59 -10.68
N TYR A 367 -14.56 -23.50 -10.79
CA TYR A 367 -14.55 -24.73 -10.03
C TYR A 367 -14.33 -24.49 -8.53
N SER A 368 -15.11 -25.20 -7.72
CA SER A 368 -14.85 -25.33 -6.28
C SER A 368 -13.69 -26.32 -6.05
N ILE A 369 -13.00 -26.20 -4.91
CA ILE A 369 -11.91 -27.13 -4.53
C ILE A 369 -12.40 -28.59 -4.53
N LYS A 370 -13.66 -28.83 -4.14
CA LYS A 370 -14.25 -30.18 -4.18
C LYS A 370 -14.42 -30.71 -5.59
N ARG A 371 -14.83 -29.85 -6.54
CA ARG A 371 -14.96 -30.22 -7.95
C ARG A 371 -13.57 -30.54 -8.52
N ILE A 372 -12.58 -29.69 -8.29
CA ILE A 372 -11.19 -29.92 -8.70
C ILE A 372 -10.68 -31.28 -8.18
N GLY A 373 -10.91 -31.59 -6.89
CA GLY A 373 -10.54 -32.88 -6.32
C GLY A 373 -11.25 -34.07 -6.98
N LYS A 374 -12.52 -33.91 -7.36
CA LYS A 374 -13.27 -34.93 -8.11
C LYS A 374 -12.69 -35.12 -9.52
N GLU A 375 -12.43 -34.04 -10.25
CA GLU A 375 -11.84 -34.10 -11.60
C GLU A 375 -10.49 -34.81 -11.59
N PHE A 376 -9.63 -34.49 -10.61
CA PHE A 376 -8.35 -35.21 -10.45
C PHE A 376 -8.52 -36.68 -10.08
N GLY A 377 -9.59 -37.04 -9.36
CA GLY A 377 -9.89 -38.43 -9.03
C GLY A 377 -10.43 -39.25 -10.20
N LEU A 378 -10.90 -38.60 -11.27
CA LEU A 378 -11.33 -39.26 -12.50
C LEU A 378 -10.17 -39.46 -13.49
N LEU A 379 -9.08 -38.72 -13.33
CA LEU A 379 -7.89 -38.81 -14.18
C LEU A 379 -6.88 -39.80 -13.62
N ASP A 380 -5.98 -40.24 -14.49
CA ASP A 380 -4.82 -41.03 -14.13
C ASP A 380 -3.98 -40.35 -13.00
N PRO A 381 -3.47 -41.11 -12.01
CA PRO A 381 -2.67 -40.57 -10.91
C PRO A 381 -1.45 -39.76 -11.34
N PHE A 382 -0.85 -40.06 -12.50
CA PHE A 382 0.30 -39.35 -13.05
C PHE A 382 -0.07 -38.06 -13.79
N SER A 383 -1.33 -37.90 -14.19
CA SER A 383 -1.81 -36.67 -14.83
C SER A 383 -1.57 -35.45 -13.93
N GLN A 384 -0.86 -34.45 -14.44
CA GLN A 384 -0.52 -33.24 -13.68
C GLN A 384 -1.59 -32.14 -13.78
N ARG A 385 -2.51 -32.24 -14.75
CA ARG A 385 -3.42 -31.15 -15.14
C ARG A 385 -4.84 -31.67 -15.38
N ILE A 386 -5.83 -30.90 -14.94
CA ILE A 386 -7.23 -31.01 -15.38
C ILE A 386 -7.57 -29.85 -16.35
N ARG A 387 -8.57 -30.03 -17.21
CA ARG A 387 -9.05 -28.95 -18.09
C ARG A 387 -10.20 -28.20 -17.41
N SER A 388 -10.16 -26.87 -17.46
CA SER A 388 -11.25 -26.00 -17.04
C SER A 388 -11.66 -25.09 -18.19
N SER A 389 -12.93 -24.67 -18.23
CA SER A 389 -13.42 -23.67 -19.18
C SER A 389 -13.02 -22.24 -18.82
N SER A 390 -12.66 -21.98 -17.56
CA SER A 390 -12.31 -20.64 -17.09
C SER A 390 -11.02 -20.12 -17.75
N GLN A 391 -11.12 -18.94 -18.36
CA GLN A 391 -10.01 -18.17 -18.90
C GLN A 391 -9.82 -16.92 -18.04
N ILE A 392 -8.60 -16.70 -17.54
CA ILE A 392 -8.31 -15.63 -16.59
C ILE A 392 -7.47 -14.56 -17.30
N PRO A 393 -7.98 -13.33 -17.48
CA PRO A 393 -7.18 -12.25 -18.03
C PRO A 393 -6.17 -11.78 -16.98
N ILE A 394 -4.89 -11.73 -17.35
CA ILE A 394 -3.80 -11.27 -16.47
C ILE A 394 -2.95 -10.24 -17.19
N ILE A 395 -2.57 -9.20 -16.46
CA ILE A 395 -1.57 -8.21 -16.88
C ILE A 395 -0.37 -8.29 -15.94
N ILE A 396 0.83 -8.35 -16.50
CA ILE A 396 2.09 -8.44 -15.73
C ILE A 396 3.01 -7.33 -16.20
N THR A 397 3.32 -6.40 -15.31
CA THR A 397 4.10 -5.21 -15.62
C THR A 397 5.38 -5.17 -14.80
N LYS A 398 6.50 -4.89 -15.46
CA LYS A 398 7.76 -4.58 -14.79
C LYS A 398 7.70 -3.15 -14.24
N GLY A 399 7.75 -3.02 -12.93
CA GLY A 399 7.96 -1.75 -12.25
C GLY A 399 9.42 -1.55 -11.81
N ALA A 400 9.63 -0.50 -11.04
CA ALA A 400 10.93 -0.14 -10.51
C ALA A 400 11.54 -1.23 -9.63
N ASN A 401 12.88 -1.26 -9.58
CA ASN A 401 13.66 -2.15 -8.72
C ASN A 401 13.39 -3.66 -8.95
N GLN A 402 13.27 -4.11 -10.20
CA GLN A 402 12.98 -5.52 -10.51
C GLN A 402 11.71 -6.04 -9.82
N THR A 403 10.72 -5.17 -9.65
CA THR A 403 9.41 -5.56 -9.10
C THR A 403 8.49 -5.87 -10.27
N TRP A 404 7.88 -7.04 -10.25
CA TRP A 404 6.85 -7.43 -11.21
C TRP A 404 5.50 -7.35 -10.53
N THR A 405 4.57 -6.57 -11.08
CA THR A 405 3.19 -6.51 -10.61
C THR A 405 2.33 -7.35 -11.53
N ALA A 406 1.68 -8.38 -10.97
CA ALA A 406 0.65 -9.16 -11.65
C ALA A 406 -0.73 -8.68 -11.21
N GLN A 407 -1.57 -8.25 -12.14
CA GLN A 407 -2.95 -7.80 -11.93
C GLN A 407 -3.91 -8.82 -12.54
N ALA A 408 -4.95 -9.17 -11.79
CA ALA A 408 -5.96 -10.15 -12.20
C ALA A 408 -7.28 -9.84 -11.50
N PRO A 409 -8.42 -10.39 -11.96
CA PRO A 409 -9.70 -10.20 -11.28
C PRO A 409 -9.62 -10.66 -9.82
N TRP A 410 -10.28 -9.93 -8.91
CA TRP A 410 -10.14 -10.04 -7.45
C TRP A 410 -10.21 -11.48 -6.91
N HIS A 411 -11.16 -12.28 -7.38
CA HIS A 411 -11.36 -13.65 -6.92
C HIS A 411 -10.32 -14.65 -7.46
N TRP A 412 -9.56 -14.30 -8.49
CA TRP A 412 -8.47 -15.11 -9.06
C TRP A 412 -7.13 -14.92 -8.35
N ILE A 413 -6.97 -13.85 -7.56
CA ILE A 413 -5.77 -13.60 -6.76
C ILE A 413 -5.50 -14.71 -5.75
N GLN A 414 -6.53 -15.20 -5.05
CA GLN A 414 -6.37 -16.28 -4.06
C GLN A 414 -5.91 -17.61 -4.70
N PRO A 415 -6.49 -18.09 -5.82
CA PRO A 415 -5.96 -19.20 -6.62
C PRO A 415 -4.49 -19.05 -7.01
N ILE A 416 -4.12 -17.91 -7.60
CA ILE A 416 -2.74 -17.61 -8.01
C ILE A 416 -1.80 -17.65 -6.81
N TRP A 417 -2.15 -16.93 -5.72
CA TRP A 417 -1.38 -16.92 -4.47
C TRP A 417 -1.17 -18.32 -3.91
N SER A 418 -2.23 -19.14 -3.88
CA SER A 418 -2.20 -20.49 -3.29
C SER A 418 -1.22 -21.42 -4.02
N LYS A 419 -0.99 -21.18 -5.32
CA LYS A 419 -0.02 -21.93 -6.12
C LYS A 419 1.37 -21.34 -6.07
N LEU A 420 1.51 -20.01 -6.05
CA LEU A 420 2.79 -19.34 -5.87
C LEU A 420 3.49 -19.77 -4.58
N VAL A 421 2.76 -19.82 -3.45
CA VAL A 421 3.35 -20.26 -2.17
C VAL A 421 3.79 -21.73 -2.12
N GLN A 422 3.44 -22.54 -3.14
CA GLN A 422 3.91 -23.92 -3.29
C GLN A 422 5.24 -24.00 -4.04
N VAL A 423 5.67 -22.92 -4.70
CA VAL A 423 6.95 -22.90 -5.43
C VAL A 423 8.10 -22.97 -4.43
N PRO A 424 9.03 -23.95 -4.56
CA PRO A 424 10.18 -24.05 -3.67
C PRO A 424 11.05 -22.79 -3.68
N GLY A 425 11.53 -22.37 -2.52
CA GLY A 425 12.43 -21.22 -2.37
C GLY A 425 11.74 -19.85 -2.30
N ILE A 426 10.45 -19.76 -2.62
CA ILE A 426 9.71 -18.49 -2.54
C ILE A 426 9.56 -18.03 -1.07
N LYS A 427 9.65 -16.73 -0.84
CA LYS A 427 9.31 -16.11 0.45
C LYS A 427 8.11 -15.20 0.30
N THR A 428 7.45 -14.94 1.43
CA THR A 428 6.30 -14.03 1.50
C THR A 428 6.68 -12.84 2.35
N GLY A 429 6.32 -11.64 1.90
CA GLY A 429 6.63 -10.40 2.59
C GLY A 429 5.37 -9.62 2.93
N GLY A 430 5.45 -8.81 3.98
CA GLY A 430 4.44 -7.81 4.31
C GLY A 430 4.97 -6.41 4.04
N MET A 431 4.16 -5.42 4.37
CA MET A 431 4.51 -4.01 4.23
C MET A 431 5.87 -3.63 4.83
N ARG A 432 6.25 -4.21 5.97
CA ARG A 432 7.54 -3.96 6.62
C ARG A 432 8.72 -4.48 5.78
N GLN A 433 8.54 -5.62 5.10
CA GLN A 433 9.57 -6.20 4.25
C GLN A 433 9.70 -5.42 2.94
N GLU A 434 8.58 -4.94 2.38
CA GLU A 434 8.60 -4.05 1.22
C GLU A 434 9.37 -2.76 1.53
N HIS A 435 9.09 -2.12 2.67
CA HIS A 435 9.83 -0.95 3.15
C HIS A 435 11.32 -1.25 3.36
N GLN A 436 11.66 -2.40 3.97
CA GLN A 436 13.05 -2.83 4.14
C GLN A 436 13.79 -2.96 2.79
N ILE A 437 13.18 -3.60 1.79
CA ILE A 437 13.82 -3.83 0.49
C ILE A 437 14.03 -2.51 -0.24
N ASN A 438 13.03 -1.61 -0.22
CA ASN A 438 13.16 -0.28 -0.81
C ASN A 438 14.28 0.51 -0.14
N PHE A 439 14.35 0.51 1.20
CA PHE A 439 15.41 1.15 1.96
C PHE A 439 16.79 0.59 1.61
N GLU A 440 16.96 -0.73 1.60
CA GLU A 440 18.25 -1.37 1.29
C GLU A 440 18.74 -1.05 -0.14
N ARG A 441 17.80 -0.77 -1.06
CA ARG A 441 18.08 -0.33 -2.44
C ARG A 441 18.29 1.18 -2.58
N GLY A 442 18.20 1.93 -1.48
CA GLY A 442 18.34 3.39 -1.48
C GLY A 442 17.13 4.15 -2.03
N LYS A 443 15.94 3.53 -2.01
CA LYS A 443 14.67 4.14 -2.47
C LYS A 443 13.76 4.50 -1.29
N ALA A 444 13.21 5.72 -1.34
CA ALA A 444 12.22 6.19 -0.38
C ALA A 444 10.86 5.48 -0.56
N THR A 445 10.23 5.10 0.55
CA THR A 445 8.94 4.38 0.55
C THR A 445 7.79 5.32 0.85
N PHE A 446 6.82 5.41 -0.08
CA PHE A 446 5.62 6.21 0.13
C PHE A 446 4.64 5.49 1.07
N PRO A 447 3.95 6.21 1.99
CA PRO A 447 4.07 7.63 2.32
C PRO A 447 5.16 7.95 3.38
N TYR A 448 5.78 6.94 3.96
CA TYR A 448 6.68 7.01 5.13
C TYR A 448 7.81 8.03 5.03
N ASP A 449 8.52 8.03 3.90
CA ASP A 449 9.70 8.87 3.69
C ASP A 449 9.38 10.23 3.05
N TYR A 450 8.09 10.61 2.99
CA TYR A 450 7.60 11.78 2.25
C TYR A 450 6.92 12.82 3.15
N PRO A 451 7.60 13.40 4.16
CA PRO A 451 6.99 14.33 5.11
C PRO A 451 6.56 15.67 4.49
N TYR A 452 6.99 15.96 3.25
CA TYR A 452 6.53 17.10 2.44
C TYR A 452 5.23 16.83 1.70
N LEU A 453 4.68 15.62 1.81
CA LEU A 453 3.35 15.27 1.32
C LEU A 453 2.41 15.07 2.50
N SER A 454 1.12 15.30 2.24
CA SER A 454 0.04 15.21 3.22
C SER A 454 0.07 13.92 4.04
N GLU A 455 0.08 12.77 3.35
CA GLU A 455 0.02 11.45 3.98
C GLU A 455 1.30 11.10 4.72
N GLY A 456 2.46 11.57 4.24
CA GLY A 456 3.72 11.38 4.94
C GLY A 456 3.80 12.24 6.20
N TYR A 457 3.29 13.47 6.15
CA TYR A 457 3.21 14.32 7.34
C TYR A 457 2.22 13.77 8.38
N LYS A 458 1.03 13.29 7.98
CA LYS A 458 0.09 12.61 8.88
C LYS A 458 0.73 11.39 9.55
N TYR A 459 1.54 10.63 8.80
CA TYR A 459 2.27 9.52 9.37
C TYR A 459 3.32 9.97 10.39
N ASN A 460 4.05 11.03 10.09
CA ASN A 460 5.04 11.64 10.96
C ASN A 460 4.42 12.12 12.30
N ASP A 461 3.29 12.81 12.21
CA ASP A 461 2.50 13.27 13.37
C ASP A 461 1.95 12.09 14.20
N ALA A 462 1.40 11.06 13.55
CA ALA A 462 0.95 9.85 14.23
C ALA A 462 2.10 9.09 14.93
N LEU A 463 3.33 9.15 14.38
CA LEU A 463 4.52 8.61 15.04
C LEU A 463 4.88 9.39 16.30
N GLN A 464 4.81 10.73 16.25
CA GLN A 464 5.03 11.60 17.40
C GLN A 464 4.02 11.29 18.51
N GLU A 465 2.73 11.24 18.19
CA GLU A 465 1.66 10.92 19.14
C GLU A 465 1.84 9.52 19.75
N ALA A 466 2.11 8.51 18.92
CA ALA A 466 2.34 7.14 19.39
C ALA A 466 3.55 7.07 20.34
N HIS A 467 4.62 7.83 20.06
CA HIS A 467 5.79 7.90 20.92
C HIS A 467 5.49 8.63 22.23
N ALA A 468 4.74 9.73 22.20
CA ALA A 468 4.30 10.47 23.37
C ALA A 468 3.44 9.60 24.29
N LEU A 469 2.44 8.90 23.74
CA LEU A 469 1.58 7.96 24.47
C LEU A 469 2.38 6.80 25.07
N LYS A 470 3.37 6.27 24.32
CA LYS A 470 4.27 5.23 24.85
C LYS A 470 5.08 5.77 26.03
N ARG A 471 5.58 7.00 25.93
CA ARG A 471 6.38 7.65 26.97
C ARG A 471 5.56 8.00 28.21
N GLU A 472 4.32 8.44 28.03
CA GLU A 472 3.39 8.73 29.13
C GLU A 472 3.13 7.49 29.99
N LYS A 473 2.94 6.33 29.34
CA LYS A 473 2.75 5.03 29.99
C LYS A 473 3.97 4.49 30.73
N MET A 474 5.17 5.04 30.48
CA MET A 474 6.37 4.61 31.21
C MET A 474 6.40 5.25 32.61
N PRO A 475 6.85 4.53 33.65
CA PRO A 475 7.06 5.13 34.97
C PRO A 475 8.21 6.16 34.90
N PRO A 476 8.24 7.17 35.80
CA PRO A 476 9.23 8.25 35.77
C PRO A 476 10.69 7.76 35.68
N SER A 477 11.05 6.71 36.42
CA SER A 477 12.40 6.11 36.43
C SER A 477 12.81 5.43 35.11
N LYS A 478 11.87 5.18 34.19
CA LYS A 478 12.12 4.58 32.86
C LYS A 478 12.00 5.59 31.72
N LYS A 479 11.58 6.84 32.00
CA LYS A 479 11.57 7.92 31.01
C LYS A 479 13.00 8.44 30.87
N GLN A 480 13.62 8.23 29.71
CA GLN A 480 14.94 8.84 29.46
C GLN A 480 14.85 10.37 29.54
N PRO A 481 15.83 11.05 30.16
CA PRO A 481 15.80 12.50 30.34
C PRO A 481 15.76 13.24 29.00
N THR A 482 14.95 14.31 28.93
CA THR A 482 14.69 15.13 27.73
C THR A 482 15.63 16.33 27.58
N SER A 483 16.51 16.56 28.56
CA SER A 483 17.29 17.80 28.69
C SER A 483 18.20 18.13 27.49
N MET A 484 18.60 17.13 26.69
CA MET A 484 19.51 17.32 25.54
C MET A 484 18.82 17.68 24.21
N GLU A 485 17.50 17.90 24.20
CA GLU A 485 16.75 18.14 22.95
C GLU A 485 16.09 19.52 22.87
N GLN A 486 16.38 20.45 23.79
CA GLN A 486 16.01 21.89 23.70
C GLN A 486 14.56 22.15 23.18
N GLY A 487 13.59 21.33 23.59
CA GLY A 487 12.17 21.49 23.19
C GLY A 487 11.75 20.82 21.87
N LEU A 488 12.66 20.14 21.17
CA LEU A 488 12.34 19.29 20.02
C LEU A 488 11.48 18.09 20.41
N GLU A 489 10.59 17.69 19.50
CA GLU A 489 9.89 16.41 19.65
C GLU A 489 10.83 15.23 19.38
N LEU A 490 10.72 14.19 20.22
CA LEU A 490 11.64 13.05 20.26
C LEU A 490 11.47 12.07 19.08
N ALA A 491 10.33 12.07 18.40
CA ALA A 491 10.01 11.10 17.35
C ALA A 491 9.44 11.79 16.12
N GLY A 492 9.46 11.09 14.98
CA GLY A 492 8.88 11.54 13.72
C GLY A 492 9.31 12.94 13.35
N GLY A 493 10.60 13.18 13.06
CA GLY A 493 11.18 14.48 12.64
C GLY A 493 10.34 15.74 12.86
N ASP A 494 10.75 16.61 13.79
CA ASP A 494 10.00 17.82 14.13
C ASP A 494 10.16 18.93 13.06
N TRP A 495 9.55 18.71 11.89
CA TRP A 495 9.63 19.59 10.73
C TRP A 495 9.01 20.97 11.00
N TRP A 496 7.99 21.02 11.86
CA TRP A 496 7.38 22.28 12.30
C TRP A 496 8.40 23.13 13.06
N PHE A 497 9.11 22.52 14.02
CA PHE A 497 10.15 23.22 14.75
C PHE A 497 11.27 23.66 13.82
N LEU A 498 11.76 22.76 12.96
CA LEU A 498 12.85 23.08 12.05
C LEU A 498 12.52 24.27 11.15
N ARG A 499 11.30 24.34 10.60
CA ARG A 499 10.82 25.50 9.83
C ARG A 499 10.88 26.78 10.66
N LYS A 500 10.27 26.77 11.84
CA LYS A 500 10.21 27.94 12.72
C LYS A 500 11.60 28.40 13.13
N TRP A 501 12.43 27.46 13.59
CA TRP A 501 13.83 27.69 13.95
C TRP A 501 14.64 28.29 12.80
N THR A 502 14.53 27.73 11.59
CA THR A 502 15.29 28.21 10.42
C THR A 502 14.96 29.66 10.04
N PHE A 503 13.70 30.06 10.15
CA PHE A 503 13.28 31.43 9.82
C PHE A 503 13.44 32.41 10.98
N THR A 504 13.37 31.94 12.23
CA THR A 504 13.55 32.78 13.43
C THR A 504 15.02 33.04 13.75
N TYR A 505 15.92 32.08 13.52
CA TYR A 505 17.34 32.22 13.87
C TYR A 505 18.04 33.43 13.22
N PRO A 506 17.83 33.75 11.93
CA PRO A 506 18.42 34.93 11.30
C PRO A 506 17.87 36.27 11.84
N LEU A 507 16.78 36.24 12.61
CA LEU A 507 16.12 37.43 13.17
C LEU A 507 16.69 37.83 14.54
N ILE A 508 17.69 37.10 15.05
CA ILE A 508 18.36 37.42 16.31
C ILE A 508 19.10 38.77 16.15
N GLU A 509 18.75 39.74 16.98
CA GLU A 509 19.36 41.08 17.02
C GLU A 509 20.73 41.02 17.70
N LYS A 510 21.79 40.80 16.93
CA LYS A 510 23.14 40.56 17.47
C LYS A 510 23.80 41.80 18.09
N ASP A 511 23.36 42.99 17.70
CA ASP A 511 24.00 44.26 18.06
C ASP A 511 23.39 44.89 19.32
N VAL A 512 22.40 44.24 19.94
CA VAL A 512 21.68 44.75 21.11
C VAL A 512 22.12 44.01 22.37
N ILE A 513 22.62 44.76 23.35
CA ILE A 513 22.99 44.22 24.67
C ILE A 513 21.72 44.01 25.49
N ARG A 514 21.52 42.78 25.98
CA ARG A 514 20.40 42.45 26.86
C ARG A 514 20.55 43.18 28.20
N ASN A 515 19.58 44.04 28.52
CA ASN A 515 19.52 44.76 29.79
C ASN A 515 18.76 43.96 30.86
N HIS A 516 17.77 43.16 30.47
CA HIS A 516 16.95 42.38 31.39
C HIS A 516 17.13 40.86 31.24
N PRO A 517 17.42 40.11 32.33
CA PRO A 517 17.71 38.68 32.25
C PRO A 517 16.51 37.81 31.85
N PHE A 518 15.27 38.31 32.03
CA PHE A 518 14.04 37.56 31.75
C PHE A 518 13.49 37.75 30.32
N GLY A 519 14.08 38.66 29.53
CA GLY A 519 13.66 39.02 28.18
C GLY A 519 13.23 40.47 28.07
N GLU A 520 13.27 41.00 26.84
CA GLU A 520 12.82 42.35 26.50
C GLU A 520 11.61 42.27 25.57
N PHE A 521 10.75 43.29 25.60
CA PHE A 521 9.55 43.35 24.79
C PHE A 521 9.53 44.65 23.98
N THR A 522 8.95 44.59 22.78
CA THR A 522 8.61 45.77 21.99
C THR A 522 7.42 46.50 22.63
N ASP A 523 7.17 47.73 22.17
CA ASP A 523 6.01 48.52 22.62
C ASP A 523 4.68 47.78 22.36
N ASP A 524 4.62 46.99 21.28
CA ASP A 524 3.50 46.12 20.92
C ASP A 524 3.43 44.81 21.76
N ARG A 525 4.22 44.70 22.82
CA ARG A 525 4.31 43.54 23.73
C ARG A 525 4.79 42.24 23.07
N TYR A 526 5.47 42.31 21.93
CA TYR A 526 6.17 41.16 21.37
C TYR A 526 7.53 40.99 22.02
N ARG A 527 7.91 39.76 22.37
CA ARG A 527 9.25 39.49 22.90
C ARG A 527 10.30 39.76 21.82
N ARG A 528 11.29 40.59 22.13
CA ARG A 528 12.47 40.81 21.29
C ARG A 528 13.35 39.56 21.29
N ILE A 529 13.91 39.23 20.14
CA ILE A 529 14.72 38.02 19.96
C ILE A 529 16.19 38.42 20.00
N LEU A 530 16.79 38.41 21.19
CA LEU A 530 18.18 38.85 21.40
C LEU A 530 19.17 37.68 21.40
N ASP A 531 18.72 36.47 21.77
CA ASP A 531 19.56 35.27 21.77
C ASP A 531 18.80 34.01 21.30
N GLU A 532 19.51 32.88 21.28
CA GLU A 532 18.95 31.57 20.91
C GLU A 532 17.83 31.11 21.87
N ASN A 533 17.89 31.50 23.14
CA ASN A 533 16.89 31.14 24.14
C ASN A 533 15.58 31.90 23.93
N ASP A 534 15.63 33.19 23.59
CA ASP A 534 14.45 33.97 23.24
C ASP A 534 13.73 33.37 22.04
N ALA A 535 14.48 32.99 21.01
CA ALA A 535 13.92 32.32 19.83
C ALA A 535 13.21 31.00 20.22
N LEU A 536 13.82 30.19 21.08
CA LEU A 536 13.21 28.96 21.60
C LEU A 536 11.93 29.23 22.37
N ILE A 537 11.94 30.21 23.28
CA ILE A 537 10.77 30.55 24.11
C ILE A 537 9.60 30.98 23.22
N VAL A 538 9.86 31.86 22.22
CA VAL A 538 8.82 32.30 21.28
C VAL A 538 8.26 31.13 20.48
N ILE A 539 9.11 30.24 19.96
CA ILE A 539 8.68 29.07 19.20
C ILE A 539 7.83 28.12 20.06
N LEU A 540 8.23 27.89 21.31
CA LEU A 540 7.48 27.04 22.24
C LEU A 540 6.12 27.66 22.60
N ALA A 541 6.06 28.96 22.85
CA ALA A 541 4.79 29.65 23.11
C ALA A 541 3.81 29.51 21.93
N VAL A 542 4.28 29.76 20.70
CA VAL A 542 3.48 29.60 19.47
C VAL A 542 3.02 28.14 19.28
N ARG A 543 3.86 27.17 19.64
CA ARG A 543 3.49 25.74 19.59
C ARG A 543 2.35 25.43 20.55
N GLU A 544 2.41 25.94 21.78
CA GLU A 544 1.38 25.71 22.79
C GLU A 544 0.05 26.31 22.37
N GLU A 545 0.05 27.53 21.83
CA GLU A 545 -1.15 28.17 21.26
C GLU A 545 -1.72 27.34 20.12
N TRP A 546 -0.87 26.85 19.21
CA TRP A 546 -1.29 26.01 18.10
C TRP A 546 -1.91 24.68 18.58
N LYS A 547 -1.30 24.03 19.58
CA LYS A 547 -1.85 22.81 20.20
C LYS A 547 -3.19 23.07 20.90
N LYS A 548 -3.35 24.22 21.57
CA LYS A 548 -4.61 24.64 22.21
C LYS A 548 -5.72 24.91 21.19
N ALA A 549 -5.37 25.51 20.05
CA ALA A 549 -6.32 25.83 18.99
C ALA A 549 -6.96 24.60 18.32
N LYS A 550 -6.37 23.40 18.45
CA LYS A 550 -6.83 22.13 17.85
C LYS A 550 -7.19 22.24 16.35
N ARG A 551 -6.58 23.20 15.64
CA ARG A 551 -6.85 23.45 14.23
C ARG A 551 -6.20 22.33 13.39
N PRO A 552 -6.95 21.65 12.50
CA PRO A 552 -6.35 20.68 11.60
C PRO A 552 -5.42 21.40 10.61
N MET A 553 -4.22 20.84 10.40
CA MET A 553 -3.26 21.37 9.43
C MET A 553 -3.83 21.26 8.00
N LYS A 554 -3.85 22.38 7.27
CA LYS A 554 -4.25 22.38 5.85
C LYS A 554 -3.09 21.89 4.97
N MET A 555 -3.42 21.37 3.78
CA MET A 555 -2.43 20.84 2.83
C MET A 555 -1.48 21.90 2.29
N ASP A 556 -1.96 23.13 2.12
CA ASP A 556 -1.12 24.26 1.70
C ASP A 556 -0.27 24.85 2.85
N GLU A 557 -0.42 24.32 4.07
CA GLU A 557 0.26 24.80 5.28
C GLU A 557 1.33 23.83 5.81
N LEU A 558 1.69 22.80 5.03
CA LEU A 558 2.73 21.84 5.43
C LEU A 558 4.04 22.54 5.80
N PRO A 559 4.75 22.09 6.85
CA PRO A 559 5.94 22.78 7.32
C PRO A 559 7.11 22.69 6.34
N VAL A 560 7.13 21.69 5.46
CA VAL A 560 8.18 21.47 4.48
C VAL A 560 7.61 21.21 3.10
N THR A 561 8.31 21.68 2.08
CA THR A 561 7.98 21.48 0.66
C THR A 561 9.21 20.99 -0.09
N LEU A 562 9.01 20.19 -1.15
CA LEU A 562 10.14 19.77 -1.97
C LEU A 562 10.71 20.97 -2.73
N TYR A 563 12.03 21.13 -2.72
CA TYR A 563 12.71 22.19 -3.46
C TYR A 563 12.39 22.11 -4.97
N LYS A 564 11.94 23.25 -5.52
CA LYS A 564 11.67 23.43 -6.95
C LYS A 564 12.64 24.47 -7.50
N LYS A 565 13.40 24.10 -8.54
CA LYS A 565 14.36 25.01 -9.18
C LYS A 565 13.70 26.24 -9.81
N ASN A 566 12.47 26.12 -10.29
CA ASN A 566 11.76 27.19 -11.01
C ASN A 566 11.02 28.17 -10.08
N ASP A 567 10.95 27.86 -8.78
CA ASP A 567 10.22 28.68 -7.82
C ASP A 567 11.12 29.81 -7.29
N HIS A 568 10.68 31.06 -7.48
CA HIS A 568 11.44 32.25 -7.09
C HIS A 568 11.71 32.32 -5.58
N VAL A 569 10.76 31.90 -4.75
CA VAL A 569 10.91 31.89 -3.28
C VAL A 569 11.97 30.88 -2.88
N HIS A 570 11.96 29.70 -3.50
CA HIS A 570 12.96 28.67 -3.26
C HIS A 570 14.37 29.09 -3.72
N LYS A 571 14.49 29.81 -4.85
CA LYS A 571 15.77 30.38 -5.31
C LYS A 571 16.32 31.39 -4.31
N ALA A 572 15.53 32.39 -3.96
CA ALA A 572 15.91 33.43 -3.00
C ALA A 572 16.31 32.84 -1.63
N PHE A 573 15.62 31.77 -1.21
CA PHE A 573 15.96 31.07 0.03
C PHE A 573 17.32 30.36 -0.02
N VAL A 574 17.65 29.70 -1.13
CA VAL A 574 18.96 29.05 -1.31
C VAL A 574 20.08 30.09 -1.43
N GLU A 575 19.82 31.20 -2.11
CA GLU A 575 20.75 32.34 -2.26
C GLU A 575 20.94 33.13 -0.96
N GLY A 576 20.04 32.97 0.02
CA GLY A 576 20.09 33.68 1.29
C GLY A 576 19.57 35.12 1.21
N SER A 577 18.98 35.53 0.08
CA SER A 577 18.36 36.85 -0.13
C SER A 577 16.91 36.91 0.39
N PHE A 578 16.32 35.76 0.75
CA PHE A 578 14.95 35.69 1.26
C PHE A 578 14.81 36.33 2.65
N LYS A 579 13.96 37.36 2.74
CA LYS A 579 13.52 37.94 4.01
C LYS A 579 12.16 37.33 4.40
N PRO A 580 12.05 36.60 5.52
CA PRO A 580 10.79 36.01 5.93
C PRO A 580 9.82 37.09 6.42
N ASP A 581 8.57 37.01 5.98
CA ASP A 581 7.48 37.76 6.60
C ASP A 581 7.18 37.16 7.98
N PHE A 582 7.26 37.99 9.02
CA PHE A 582 7.05 37.62 10.42
C PHE A 582 5.62 37.13 10.69
N SER A 583 4.64 37.61 9.92
CA SER A 583 3.24 37.22 10.08
C SER A 583 2.97 35.81 9.56
N LYS A 584 3.70 35.39 8.51
CA LYS A 584 3.49 34.11 7.84
C LYS A 584 4.78 33.57 7.23
N PHE A 585 5.49 32.75 7.99
CA PHE A 585 6.59 31.97 7.43
C PHE A 585 6.10 31.08 6.28
N PRO A 586 6.83 30.94 5.17
CA PRO A 586 6.51 29.96 4.15
C PRO A 586 6.88 28.54 4.61
N SER A 587 6.50 27.53 3.83
CA SER A 587 7.03 26.16 4.00
C SER A 587 8.53 26.13 3.72
N LEU A 588 9.27 25.35 4.52
CA LEU A 588 10.72 25.24 4.36
C LEU A 588 11.04 24.34 3.14
N PRO A 589 11.76 24.83 2.12
CA PRO A 589 12.17 24.00 1.00
C PRO A 589 13.24 22.99 1.45
N VAL A 590 13.01 21.71 1.14
CA VAL A 590 13.89 20.59 1.50
C VAL A 590 14.25 19.74 0.30
N VAL A 591 15.37 19.03 0.42
CA VAL A 591 15.86 18.04 -0.55
C VAL A 591 15.99 16.70 0.16
N GLN A 592 15.44 15.65 -0.47
CA GLN A 592 15.53 14.28 0.03
C GLN A 592 16.87 13.67 -0.39
N LYS A 593 17.61 13.08 0.55
CA LYS A 593 18.92 12.47 0.31
C LYS A 593 19.08 11.14 1.05
N LYS A 594 19.97 10.31 0.52
CA LYS A 594 20.48 9.12 1.18
C LYS A 594 21.74 9.49 1.96
N PHE A 595 21.87 9.02 3.19
CA PHE A 595 23.00 9.25 4.07
C PHE A 595 23.69 7.94 4.38
N GLN A 596 25.02 7.93 4.35
CA GLN A 596 25.86 6.79 4.69
C GLN A 596 26.91 7.24 5.71
N LEU A 597 27.04 6.51 6.83
CA LEU A 597 28.11 6.81 7.79
C LEU A 597 29.49 6.49 7.20
N THR A 598 30.45 7.39 7.42
CA THR A 598 31.84 7.18 6.99
C THR A 598 32.68 6.45 8.04
N GLY A 599 32.22 6.40 9.29
CA GLY A 599 32.90 5.75 10.41
C GLY A 599 32.00 4.81 11.20
N LYS A 600 32.50 4.36 12.36
CA LYS A 600 31.73 3.51 13.28
C LYS A 600 30.54 4.29 13.85
N GLY A 601 29.36 3.68 13.86
CA GLY A 601 28.16 4.31 14.42
C GLY A 601 26.88 3.58 14.10
N THR A 602 25.76 4.20 14.44
CA THR A 602 24.42 3.72 14.07
C THR A 602 23.55 4.90 13.68
N ILE A 603 22.66 4.70 12.71
CA ILE A 603 21.59 5.64 12.36
C ILE A 603 20.28 4.98 12.74
N LYS A 604 19.39 5.75 13.37
CA LYS A 604 18.01 5.34 13.70
C LYS A 604 17.01 6.28 13.03
N ASP A 605 15.77 5.81 12.94
CA ASP A 605 14.62 6.65 12.56
C ASP A 605 14.56 7.90 13.45
N SER A 606 14.13 9.04 12.88
CA SER A 606 14.05 10.34 13.56
C SER A 606 15.41 10.92 14.02
N ALA A 607 16.54 10.38 13.57
CA ALA A 607 17.84 10.99 13.83
C ALA A 607 17.94 12.41 13.24
N ARG A 608 18.74 13.27 13.86
CA ARG A 608 18.89 14.68 13.54
C ARG A 608 20.11 14.87 12.65
N ILE A 609 19.97 15.71 11.63
CA ILE A 609 21.02 16.00 10.65
C ILE A 609 21.52 17.41 10.92
N TYR A 610 22.84 17.54 11.08
CA TYR A 610 23.53 18.78 11.38
C TYR A 610 24.52 19.15 10.29
N GLU A 611 24.66 20.46 10.07
CA GLU A 611 25.79 21.05 9.38
C GLU A 611 27.08 20.83 10.19
N ILE A 612 28.21 20.66 9.51
CA ILE A 612 29.53 20.62 10.13
C ILE A 612 29.95 22.07 10.45
N PRO A 613 30.16 22.44 11.73
CA PRO A 613 30.58 23.78 12.11
C PRO A 613 31.95 24.15 11.51
N ALA A 614 32.18 25.44 11.24
CA ALA A 614 33.50 25.92 10.83
C ALA A 614 34.50 25.89 12.02
N GLY A 615 35.65 25.26 11.84
CA GLY A 615 36.71 25.11 12.85
C GLY A 615 37.14 23.65 13.07
N ASN A 616 38.28 23.44 13.75
CA ASN A 616 38.91 22.11 13.80
C ASN A 616 38.10 21.06 14.58
N HIS A 617 37.44 21.39 15.69
CA HIS A 617 36.64 20.43 16.47
C HIS A 617 35.57 21.13 17.34
N LYS A 618 34.46 21.60 16.75
CA LYS A 618 33.28 22.01 17.52
C LYS A 618 32.14 21.04 17.29
N GLU A 619 31.55 20.52 18.38
CA GLU A 619 30.35 19.71 18.30
C GLU A 619 29.17 20.57 17.81
N PRO A 620 28.28 20.05 16.93
CA PRO A 620 27.17 20.83 16.42
C PRO A 620 26.15 21.20 17.51
N GLU A 621 25.90 22.49 17.65
CA GLU A 621 24.78 23.06 18.41
C GLU A 621 23.46 23.04 17.62
N LEU A 622 22.36 23.45 18.25
CA LEU A 622 21.02 23.48 17.66
C LEU A 622 20.92 24.37 16.41
N LYS A 623 21.65 25.49 16.34
CA LYS A 623 21.72 26.34 15.14
C LYS A 623 22.17 25.60 13.88
N HIS A 624 22.91 24.51 14.03
CA HIS A 624 23.39 23.70 12.91
C HIS A 624 22.39 22.61 12.50
N LEU A 625 21.23 22.49 13.16
CA LEU A 625 20.20 21.51 12.79
C LEU A 625 19.57 21.90 11.45
N ILE A 626 19.66 21.01 10.46
CA ILE A 626 19.22 21.28 9.09
C ILE A 626 18.22 20.25 8.54
N GLY A 627 17.94 19.18 9.28
CA GLY A 627 17.09 18.11 8.76
C GLY A 627 16.93 16.92 9.70
N PHE A 628 16.16 15.94 9.22
CA PHE A 628 15.92 14.68 9.94
C PHE A 628 16.00 13.47 9.01
N ILE A 629 16.43 12.35 9.59
CA ILE A 629 16.34 11.02 8.99
C ILE A 629 14.93 10.49 9.22
N THR A 630 14.23 10.12 8.14
CA THR A 630 12.91 9.47 8.22
C THR A 630 13.05 7.99 8.52
N THR A 631 13.87 7.29 7.72
CA THR A 631 14.17 5.87 7.89
C THR A 631 15.67 5.67 8.07
N GLY A 632 16.10 5.11 9.19
CA GLY A 632 17.50 4.91 9.54
C GLY A 632 17.75 3.52 10.12
N THR A 633 18.58 2.73 9.44
CA THR A 633 18.96 1.40 9.93
C THR A 633 20.25 0.90 9.28
N PHE A 634 20.73 -0.27 9.72
CA PHE A 634 21.86 -0.95 9.09
C PHE A 634 21.45 -1.49 7.71
N ASN A 635 22.14 -1.07 6.65
CA ASN A 635 21.85 -1.53 5.29
C ASN A 635 22.63 -2.82 5.00
N MET A 636 21.90 -3.93 4.89
CA MET A 636 22.46 -5.25 4.60
C MET A 636 22.99 -5.39 3.16
N SER A 637 22.62 -4.48 2.25
CA SER A 637 23.15 -4.45 0.90
C SER A 637 24.51 -3.77 0.81
N GLU A 638 24.73 -2.74 1.62
CA GLU A 638 25.98 -1.95 1.60
C GLU A 638 26.94 -2.30 2.75
N GLY A 639 26.48 -3.04 3.77
CA GLY A 639 27.30 -3.42 4.92
C GLY A 639 27.59 -2.28 5.90
N VAL A 640 26.85 -1.18 5.79
CA VAL A 640 27.06 0.04 6.57
C VAL A 640 25.73 0.63 7.06
N PRO A 641 25.72 1.40 8.17
CA PRO A 641 24.55 2.17 8.57
C PRO A 641 24.23 3.25 7.54
N THR A 642 22.98 3.26 7.08
CA THR A 642 22.48 4.28 6.16
C THR A 642 21.19 4.88 6.68
N GLY A 643 20.79 6.01 6.12
CA GLY A 643 19.51 6.66 6.40
C GLY A 643 18.96 7.32 5.15
N ILE A 644 17.64 7.36 5.05
CA ILE A 644 16.92 8.23 4.11
C ILE A 644 16.41 9.40 4.94
N GLY A 645 16.63 10.62 4.48
CA GLY A 645 16.24 11.82 5.20
C GLY A 645 16.09 13.02 4.30
N LEU A 646 15.71 14.13 4.90
CA LEU A 646 15.57 15.40 4.20
C LEU A 646 16.40 16.46 4.89
N ILE A 647 17.01 17.31 4.08
CA ILE A 647 17.79 18.46 4.53
C ILE A 647 17.23 19.73 3.93
N ASN A 648 17.42 20.83 4.64
CA ASN A 648 17.19 22.18 4.17
C ASN A 648 17.89 22.41 2.81
N ALA A 649 17.14 22.96 1.84
CA ALA A 649 17.59 23.16 0.46
C ALA A 649 18.80 24.08 0.32
N LYS A 650 19.06 24.97 1.29
CA LYS A 650 20.28 25.79 1.35
C LYS A 650 21.56 24.93 1.34
N PHE A 651 21.48 23.69 1.82
CA PHE A 651 22.60 22.75 1.89
C PHE A 651 22.54 21.66 0.82
N LYS A 652 21.74 21.85 -0.24
CA LYS A 652 21.54 20.85 -1.30
C LYS A 652 22.84 20.41 -1.98
N ASP A 653 23.84 21.29 -2.12
CA ASP A 653 25.08 20.99 -2.84
C ASP A 653 26.15 20.36 -1.93
N ARG A 654 25.94 20.39 -0.61
CA ARG A 654 26.86 19.78 0.35
C ARG A 654 26.76 18.26 0.36
N LYS A 655 27.91 17.62 0.55
CA LYS A 655 28.08 16.15 0.54
C LYS A 655 28.39 15.56 1.91
N ARG A 656 28.77 16.35 2.92
CA ARG A 656 29.17 15.86 4.24
C ARG A 656 28.35 16.53 5.34
N PHE A 657 27.92 15.74 6.31
CA PHE A 657 27.04 16.14 7.40
C PHE A 657 27.38 15.38 8.68
N MET A 658 26.83 15.83 9.81
CA MET A 658 26.87 15.09 11.06
C MET A 658 25.46 14.60 11.43
N ILE A 659 25.36 13.37 11.93
CA ILE A 659 24.09 12.75 12.34
C ILE A 659 24.14 12.42 13.81
N ARG A 660 23.08 12.74 14.54
CA ARG A 660 22.89 12.38 15.94
C ARG A 660 21.57 11.65 16.14
N ASN A 661 21.62 10.49 16.79
CA ASN A 661 20.39 9.79 17.17
C ASN A 661 19.67 10.51 18.31
N VAL A 662 18.34 10.36 18.34
CA VAL A 662 17.50 10.81 19.44
C VAL A 662 17.97 10.19 20.76
N GLY A 663 18.07 11.01 21.81
CA GLY A 663 18.53 10.59 23.14
C GLY A 663 20.01 10.21 23.21
N CYS A 664 20.81 10.50 22.18
CA CYS A 664 22.25 10.27 22.17
C CYS A 664 23.03 11.60 22.11
N THR A 665 24.23 11.62 22.70
CA THR A 665 25.17 12.75 22.61
C THR A 665 26.12 12.65 21.42
N ARG A 666 26.46 11.41 21.01
CA ARG A 666 27.46 11.16 19.97
C ARG A 666 26.98 11.59 18.58
N PHE A 667 27.81 12.36 17.91
CA PHE A 667 27.66 12.71 16.51
C PHE A 667 28.48 11.77 15.61
N TYR A 668 27.93 11.44 14.45
CA TYR A 668 28.56 10.59 13.45
C TYR A 668 28.71 11.34 12.14
N TYR A 669 29.87 11.27 11.50
CA TYR A 669 30.06 11.81 10.16
C TYR A 669 29.34 10.94 9.13
N ALA A 670 28.62 11.61 8.23
CA ALA A 670 27.86 10.99 7.16
C ALA A 670 28.12 11.68 5.83
N LYS A 671 28.20 10.88 4.77
CA LYS A 671 28.18 11.33 3.39
C LYS A 671 26.74 11.29 2.87
N ALA A 672 26.32 12.33 2.16
CA ALA A 672 25.03 12.36 1.49
C ALA A 672 25.17 12.07 0.00
N GLU A 673 24.23 11.32 -0.53
CA GLU A 673 24.10 10.91 -1.93
C GLU A 673 22.67 11.20 -2.41
N GLU A 674 22.52 11.38 -3.72
CA GLU A 674 21.19 11.51 -4.32
C GLU A 674 20.44 10.18 -4.21
N ILE A 675 19.13 10.27 -3.99
CA ILE A 675 18.26 9.10 -3.96
C ILE A 675 18.04 8.61 -5.39
N LYS A 676 18.12 7.29 -5.57
CA LYS A 676 17.73 6.66 -6.83
C LYS A 676 16.22 6.83 -7.00
N THR A 677 15.80 7.63 -7.98
CA THR A 677 14.38 7.88 -8.31
C THR A 677 13.72 6.65 -8.90
#